data_AF-A0A3D4AD15-F1
#
_entry.id   AF-A0A3D4AD15-F1
#
_cell.length_a   1.000
_cell.length_b   1.000
_cell.length_c   1.000
_cell.angle_alpha   90.00
_cell.angle_beta   90.00
_cell.angle_gamma   90.00
#
_symmetry.space_group_name_H-M   'P 1'
#
loop_
_entity.id
_entity.type
_entity.pdbx_description
1 polymer ?
#
loop_
_entity_poly.entity_id
_entity_poly.type
_entity_poly.pdbx_seq_one_letter_code
_entity_poly.pdbx_strand_id
1 'polypeptide(L)'
;KRQKKAWALIEQGYDGSYNGDAYGSVMYQNENLSVRVSDEFMEAALEGREWWTRRVRDGEPCECKNARTLLRKIAEGTHVCGDPGMQFDSTIHKWHTCKGTDRQNSTNPCSEYLFLDNTACNLASLNLMKFKTADGAFDVERFKAAVRIFITAQEIIVDNASYPVKEIAENSHIFRTLGLGYANLGSLIMSYGYGYDSVEGRALCGAITAIMTGEAYQQSARLARAIGPFPGYRDARCSGVPKPVAKNNVASMLEVIDLHRCAVNEIPDVEEFAHLKKEAAKTWKRAAELGKRHGYRNAQVTVLAPTGTISFFMDCDTTGIEPDIALVKYKLLAGGGMLKIVNQTVKPALEKLGYNSEEIERIIAHIDAFDTIEDVPDTDGSTISSGLKPEHLSIFDCAFKPFKGQRSLIYMAHLRMMAVAQPFLSGAISKTVNMPESATVEDITNTYVEGWRLGLKSIAIYRDSSKRSAPLNTRKTKDMGAAEDVDLALGVTVERDELEKRILELEEELGMLRGKLDKPLRHRMPDTRMSLTHRFEIAGHEGYITVGLYEDGQPGELFITMSKEGSTIGGLMDTVGTLTSIALQYGVPLEGLVKKFAYQRFEPSGFTKNPDIRTATSITDYVFRWLGCQFIKGYKEATSPSRGQTELPLKEIPEMEKKALNRPVSDLPRTGEKELIDVITNNVLNEGQPQLGSNGSSHAERVKEALGSMFMDIICSVCGSDKVIRAGACGVCTECGTSQGCS
;
A
#
# COMPACT_ATOMS: atom_id res chain seq x y z
N LYS A 1 19.73 -24.92 5.70
CA LYS A 1 20.56 -24.90 6.95
C LYS A 1 20.13 -23.78 7.89
N ARG A 2 20.13 -22.52 7.43
CA ARG A 2 19.70 -21.36 8.23
C ARG A 2 18.26 -21.45 8.76
N GLN A 3 17.30 -21.84 7.91
CA GLN A 3 15.92 -22.04 8.33
C GLN A 3 15.75 -23.11 9.42
N LYS A 4 16.50 -24.21 9.32
CA LYS A 4 16.50 -25.28 10.34
C LYS A 4 17.03 -24.80 11.69
N LYS A 5 17.95 -23.82 11.70
CA LYS A 5 18.43 -23.19 12.95
C LYS A 5 17.30 -22.37 13.59
N ALA A 6 16.60 -21.53 12.82
CA ALA A 6 15.47 -20.76 13.35
C ALA A 6 14.39 -21.69 13.91
N TRP A 7 14.04 -22.77 13.19
CA TRP A 7 13.05 -23.74 13.66
C TRP A 7 13.46 -24.45 14.94
N ALA A 8 14.72 -24.88 15.04
CA ALA A 8 15.23 -25.50 16.27
C ALA A 8 15.20 -24.55 17.47
N LEU A 9 15.44 -23.25 17.26
CA LEU A 9 15.31 -22.24 18.32
C LEU A 9 13.85 -22.03 18.72
N ILE A 10 12.93 -21.96 17.77
CA ILE A 10 11.48 -21.86 18.06
C ILE A 10 11.00 -23.09 18.84
N GLU A 11 11.44 -24.29 18.45
CA GLU A 11 11.13 -25.54 19.15
C GLU A 11 11.71 -25.57 20.58
N GLN A 12 12.74 -24.76 20.85
CA GLN A 12 13.32 -24.56 22.18
C GLN A 12 12.68 -23.40 22.96
N GLY A 13 11.58 -22.81 22.46
CA GLY A 13 10.81 -21.78 23.15
C GLY A 13 11.24 -20.33 22.86
N TYR A 14 12.16 -20.10 21.93
CA TYR A 14 12.51 -18.73 21.52
C TYR A 14 11.41 -18.10 20.65
N ASP A 15 11.24 -16.79 20.77
CA ASP A 15 10.22 -16.06 20.00
C ASP A 15 10.39 -16.26 18.49
N GLY A 16 9.35 -16.84 17.88
CA GLY A 16 9.26 -17.11 16.44
C GLY A 16 8.60 -15.99 15.64
N SER A 17 8.30 -14.85 16.26
CA SER A 17 7.86 -13.66 15.53
C SER A 17 8.93 -13.20 14.53
N TYR A 18 8.54 -12.44 13.50
CA TYR A 18 9.48 -12.00 12.45
C TYR A 18 10.67 -11.19 13.03
N ASN A 19 10.44 -10.46 14.12
CA ASN A 19 11.46 -9.71 14.84
C ASN A 19 11.96 -10.42 16.12
N GLY A 20 11.57 -11.68 16.35
CA GLY A 20 11.90 -12.45 17.53
C GLY A 20 13.31 -13.03 17.50
N ASP A 21 13.81 -13.44 18.67
CA ASP A 21 15.20 -13.88 18.86
C ASP A 21 15.61 -15.03 17.94
N ALA A 22 14.68 -15.93 17.61
CA ALA A 22 14.95 -17.07 16.74
C ALA A 22 15.34 -16.62 15.32
N TYR A 23 14.53 -15.75 14.71
CA TYR A 23 14.79 -15.23 13.36
C TYR A 23 15.86 -14.12 13.35
N GLY A 24 15.95 -13.32 14.41
CA GLY A 24 17.02 -12.32 14.60
C GLY A 24 18.42 -12.95 14.64
N SER A 25 18.55 -14.19 15.12
CA SER A 25 19.82 -14.92 15.18
C SER A 25 20.28 -15.52 13.83
N VAL A 26 19.50 -15.34 12.76
CA VAL A 26 19.76 -15.90 11.43
C VAL A 26 20.00 -14.79 10.42
N MET A 27 21.22 -14.71 9.89
CA MET A 27 21.57 -13.71 8.88
C MET A 27 20.73 -13.87 7.60
N TYR A 28 20.44 -12.73 6.97
CA TYR A 28 19.73 -12.63 5.68
C TYR A 28 18.24 -13.09 5.71
N GLN A 29 17.58 -13.04 6.88
CA GLN A 29 16.11 -13.23 6.98
C GLN A 29 15.31 -11.94 6.65
N ASN A 30 15.98 -10.79 6.67
CA ASN A 30 15.41 -9.48 6.35
C ASN A 30 15.63 -9.09 4.88
N GLU A 31 16.02 -10.04 4.03
CA GLU A 31 16.30 -9.82 2.61
C GLU A 31 15.44 -10.73 1.75
N ASN A 32 14.99 -10.21 0.61
CA ASN A 32 14.34 -11.00 -0.42
C ASN A 32 15.44 -11.59 -1.32
N LEU A 33 15.48 -12.91 -1.46
CA LEU A 33 16.48 -13.58 -2.31
C LEU A 33 15.86 -13.92 -3.66
N SER A 34 16.62 -13.68 -4.73
CA SER A 34 16.21 -14.07 -6.08
C SER A 34 17.39 -14.64 -6.84
N VAL A 35 17.10 -15.59 -7.72
CA VAL A 35 18.06 -16.14 -8.68
C VAL A 35 17.66 -15.72 -10.08
N ARG A 36 18.64 -15.26 -10.86
CA ARG A 36 18.44 -14.89 -12.25
C ARG A 36 19.08 -15.93 -13.16
N VAL A 37 18.29 -16.51 -14.06
CA VAL A 37 18.67 -17.64 -14.91
C VAL A 37 18.53 -17.29 -16.39
N SER A 38 19.43 -17.80 -17.22
CA SER A 38 19.40 -17.66 -18.69
C SER A 38 18.67 -18.83 -19.36
N ASP A 39 18.34 -18.68 -20.64
CA ASP A 39 17.75 -19.75 -21.45
C ASP A 39 18.70 -20.95 -21.54
N GLU A 40 20.02 -20.68 -21.70
CA GLU A 40 21.06 -21.71 -21.68
C GLU A 40 21.00 -22.58 -20.41
N PHE A 41 20.80 -21.97 -19.24
CA PHE A 41 20.67 -22.70 -17.99
C PHE A 41 19.37 -23.51 -17.94
N MET A 42 18.25 -22.92 -18.34
CA MET A 42 16.94 -23.58 -18.30
C MET A 42 16.89 -24.78 -19.25
N GLU A 43 17.41 -24.63 -20.47
CA GLU A 43 17.55 -25.71 -21.45
C GLU A 43 18.45 -26.82 -20.91
N ALA A 44 19.64 -26.47 -20.37
CA ALA A 44 20.53 -27.45 -19.78
C ALA A 44 19.88 -28.20 -18.60
N ALA A 45 19.08 -27.52 -17.78
CA ALA A 45 18.37 -28.13 -16.67
C ALA A 45 17.30 -29.14 -17.15
N LEU A 46 16.53 -28.79 -18.18
CA LEU A 46 15.53 -29.67 -18.78
C LEU A 46 16.14 -30.89 -19.47
N GLU A 47 17.26 -30.70 -20.15
CA GLU A 47 17.98 -31.79 -20.84
C GLU A 47 18.86 -32.61 -19.90
N GLY A 48 19.05 -32.15 -18.65
CA GLY A 48 19.93 -32.81 -17.67
C GLY A 48 21.42 -32.68 -18.00
N ARG A 49 21.80 -31.66 -18.77
CA ARG A 49 23.19 -31.40 -19.15
C ARG A 49 24.00 -30.75 -18.02
N GLU A 50 25.31 -30.82 -18.18
CA GLU A 50 26.26 -30.03 -17.43
C GLU A 50 26.22 -28.56 -17.85
N TRP A 51 26.44 -27.66 -16.89
CA TRP A 51 26.44 -26.22 -17.07
C TRP A 51 27.57 -25.60 -16.24
N TRP A 52 28.27 -24.62 -16.82
CA TRP A 52 29.42 -23.97 -16.20
C TRP A 52 29.02 -22.64 -15.56
N THR A 53 29.33 -22.49 -14.27
CA THR A 53 29.31 -21.16 -13.65
C THR A 53 30.41 -20.30 -14.25
N ARG A 54 30.20 -18.98 -14.27
CA ARG A 54 31.15 -18.00 -14.80
C ARG A 54 31.50 -16.99 -13.72
N ARG A 55 32.77 -16.58 -13.69
CA ARG A 55 33.21 -15.49 -12.81
C ARG A 55 32.67 -14.16 -13.34
N VAL A 56 32.17 -13.31 -12.44
CA VAL A 56 31.61 -11.99 -12.81
C VAL A 56 32.67 -11.03 -13.37
N ARG A 57 33.94 -11.18 -12.95
CA ARG A 57 35.02 -10.25 -13.32
C ARG A 57 35.50 -10.40 -14.76
N ASP A 58 35.61 -11.64 -15.25
CA ASP A 58 36.25 -11.98 -16.53
C ASP A 58 35.42 -12.92 -17.41
N GLY A 59 34.29 -13.46 -16.91
CA GLY A 59 33.40 -14.34 -17.67
C GLY A 59 33.90 -15.77 -17.86
N GLU A 60 35.09 -16.08 -17.33
CA GLU A 60 35.75 -17.37 -17.45
C GLU A 60 34.99 -18.48 -16.70
N PRO A 61 34.94 -19.71 -17.23
CA PRO A 61 34.36 -20.86 -16.55
C PRO A 61 35.00 -21.07 -15.17
N CYS A 62 34.18 -21.39 -14.18
CA CYS A 62 34.61 -21.58 -12.79
C CYS A 62 34.33 -23.00 -12.29
N GLU A 63 33.07 -23.39 -12.15
CA GLU A 63 32.68 -24.71 -11.66
C GLU A 63 31.65 -25.34 -12.60
N CYS A 64 31.89 -26.59 -13.00
CA CYS A 64 30.91 -27.39 -13.71
C CYS A 64 29.86 -27.91 -12.71
N LYS A 65 28.57 -27.76 -13.05
CA LYS A 65 27.43 -28.20 -12.25
C LYS A 65 26.44 -28.97 -13.12
N ASN A 66 25.75 -29.94 -12.53
CA ASN A 66 24.56 -30.51 -13.16
C ASN A 66 23.39 -29.51 -13.04
N ALA A 67 22.90 -28.98 -14.16
CA ALA A 67 21.90 -27.92 -14.17
C ALA A 67 20.56 -28.36 -13.56
N ARG A 68 20.13 -29.60 -13.82
CA ARG A 68 18.90 -30.18 -13.25
C ARG A 68 18.95 -30.24 -11.74
N THR A 69 20.05 -30.75 -11.20
CA THR A 69 20.29 -30.81 -9.75
C THR A 69 20.30 -29.41 -9.13
N LEU A 70 20.87 -28.42 -9.82
CA LEU A 70 20.90 -27.04 -9.32
C LEU A 70 19.51 -26.39 -9.32
N LEU A 71 18.73 -26.56 -10.39
CA LEU A 71 17.35 -26.10 -10.46
C LEU A 71 16.48 -26.72 -9.36
N ARG A 72 16.63 -28.03 -9.13
CA ARG A 72 15.93 -28.71 -8.03
C ARG A 72 16.31 -28.12 -6.66
N LYS A 73 17.58 -27.82 -6.41
CA LYS A 73 18.01 -27.18 -5.15
C LYS A 73 17.42 -25.79 -4.94
N ILE A 74 17.27 -25.03 -6.03
CA ILE A 74 16.58 -23.73 -5.99
C ILE A 74 15.12 -23.94 -5.55
N ALA A 75 14.41 -24.88 -6.18
CA ALA A 75 13.04 -25.23 -5.83
C ALA A 75 12.90 -25.76 -4.39
N GLU A 76 13.84 -26.57 -3.92
CA GLU A 76 13.89 -27.03 -2.52
C GLU A 76 14.02 -25.87 -1.53
N GLY A 77 14.82 -24.84 -1.86
CA GLY A 77 14.89 -23.61 -1.09
C GLY A 77 13.52 -22.93 -1.01
N THR A 78 12.91 -22.67 -2.16
CA THR A 78 11.60 -22.00 -2.25
C THR A 78 10.52 -22.80 -1.52
N HIS A 79 10.53 -24.13 -1.62
CA HIS A 79 9.63 -25.00 -0.88
C HIS A 79 9.73 -24.77 0.63
N VAL A 80 10.96 -24.70 1.15
CA VAL A 80 11.25 -24.68 2.58
C VAL A 80 10.99 -23.32 3.22
N CYS A 81 11.28 -22.22 2.51
CA CYS A 81 11.22 -20.88 3.11
C CYS A 81 10.57 -19.79 2.23
N GLY A 82 10.02 -20.14 1.06
CA GLY A 82 9.43 -19.18 0.12
C GLY A 82 10.46 -18.40 -0.72
N ASP A 83 11.75 -18.74 -0.63
CA ASP A 83 12.85 -18.06 -1.30
C ASP A 83 13.87 -19.07 -1.84
N PRO A 84 14.56 -18.80 -2.96
CA PRO A 84 14.55 -17.55 -3.70
C PRO A 84 13.37 -17.47 -4.69
N GLY A 85 13.01 -16.26 -5.11
CA GLY A 85 12.26 -16.03 -6.35
C GLY A 85 13.13 -16.29 -7.59
N MET A 86 12.51 -16.41 -8.77
CA MET A 86 13.23 -16.67 -10.02
C MET A 86 13.01 -15.55 -11.05
N GLN A 87 14.06 -15.12 -11.73
CA GLN A 87 14.07 -14.11 -12.78
C GLN A 87 14.65 -14.69 -14.06
N PHE A 88 14.04 -14.40 -15.21
CA PHE A 88 14.45 -14.96 -16.50
C PHE A 88 15.22 -13.93 -17.32
N ASP A 89 16.54 -14.02 -17.27
CA ASP A 89 17.47 -13.02 -17.81
C ASP A 89 17.25 -12.73 -19.29
N SER A 90 17.13 -13.78 -20.11
CA SER A 90 16.98 -13.66 -21.57
C SER A 90 15.66 -12.97 -21.92
N THR A 91 14.57 -13.35 -21.25
CA THR A 91 13.27 -12.70 -21.41
C THR A 91 13.32 -11.24 -20.97
N ILE A 92 13.87 -10.96 -19.78
CA ILE A 92 14.05 -9.60 -19.26
C ILE A 92 14.80 -8.74 -20.28
N HIS A 93 15.93 -9.24 -20.81
CA HIS A 93 16.74 -8.50 -21.76
C HIS A 93 16.08 -8.35 -23.14
N LYS A 94 15.33 -9.35 -23.62
CA LYS A 94 14.55 -9.29 -24.87
C LYS A 94 13.60 -8.09 -24.89
N TRP A 95 12.94 -7.82 -23.77
CA TRP A 95 11.97 -6.73 -23.60
C TRP A 95 12.59 -5.41 -23.11
N HIS A 96 13.92 -5.32 -23.00
CA HIS A 96 14.58 -4.09 -22.55
C HIS A 96 14.56 -3.01 -23.63
N THR A 97 14.02 -1.84 -23.31
CA THR A 97 13.94 -0.71 -24.25
C THR A 97 15.27 0.00 -24.50
N CYS A 98 16.23 -0.10 -23.57
CA CYS A 98 17.50 0.63 -23.61
C CYS A 98 18.74 -0.29 -23.74
N LYS A 99 18.62 -1.36 -24.53
CA LYS A 99 19.72 -2.34 -24.79
C LYS A 99 21.01 -1.68 -25.27
N GLY A 100 20.92 -0.52 -25.93
CA GLY A 100 22.07 0.22 -26.43
C GLY A 100 22.89 0.88 -25.32
N THR A 101 22.28 1.22 -24.19
CA THR A 101 22.99 1.80 -23.04
C THR A 101 23.77 0.74 -22.28
N ASP A 102 23.08 -0.20 -21.63
CA ASP A 102 23.72 -1.22 -20.80
C ASP A 102 22.75 -2.40 -20.54
N ARG A 103 23.23 -3.41 -19.83
CA ARG A 103 22.46 -4.55 -19.34
C ARG A 103 21.70 -4.18 -18.06
N GLN A 104 20.54 -4.81 -17.87
CA GLN A 104 19.83 -4.79 -16.59
C GLN A 104 20.45 -5.84 -15.66
N ASN A 105 21.09 -5.43 -14.56
CA ASN A 105 21.80 -6.36 -13.68
C ASN A 105 20.94 -6.88 -12.52
N SER A 106 19.99 -6.09 -12.06
CA SER A 106 19.10 -6.45 -10.94
C SER A 106 17.67 -5.95 -11.19
N THR A 107 16.84 -6.00 -10.15
CA THR A 107 15.46 -5.50 -10.12
C THR A 107 15.19 -4.92 -8.73
N ASN A 108 14.06 -4.25 -8.56
CA ASN A 108 13.64 -3.75 -7.26
C ASN A 108 13.17 -4.89 -6.31
N PRO A 109 12.93 -4.62 -5.01
CA PRO A 109 12.54 -5.65 -4.04
C PRO A 109 11.30 -6.47 -4.39
N CYS A 110 10.42 -5.92 -5.22
CA CYS A 110 9.15 -6.53 -5.62
C CYS A 110 9.18 -7.17 -7.03
N SER A 111 10.33 -7.09 -7.73
CA SER A 111 10.60 -7.69 -9.05
C SER A 111 9.77 -7.18 -10.24
N GLU A 112 8.94 -6.14 -10.09
CA GLU A 112 8.20 -5.52 -11.20
C GLU A 112 8.98 -4.44 -11.95
N TYR A 113 9.97 -3.82 -11.33
CA TYR A 113 10.74 -2.73 -11.94
C TYR A 113 12.05 -3.26 -12.51
N LEU A 114 12.06 -3.50 -13.81
CA LEU A 114 13.20 -4.04 -14.54
C LEU A 114 13.80 -2.96 -15.42
N PHE A 115 14.78 -2.25 -14.89
CA PHE A 115 15.49 -1.21 -15.63
C PHE A 115 16.97 -1.17 -15.27
N LEU A 116 17.70 -0.22 -15.87
CA LEU A 116 19.13 -0.02 -15.63
C LEU A 116 19.41 0.31 -14.16
N ASP A 117 20.63 0.01 -13.72
CA ASP A 117 21.06 0.26 -12.34
C ASP A 117 20.96 1.75 -11.98
N ASN A 118 20.78 2.01 -10.68
CA ASN A 118 20.63 3.36 -10.13
C ASN A 118 19.50 4.15 -10.84
N THR A 119 18.32 3.56 -11.00
CA THR A 119 17.14 4.26 -11.53
C THR A 119 15.97 4.12 -10.56
N ALA A 120 15.08 5.12 -10.53
CA ALA A 120 13.95 5.14 -9.62
C ALA A 120 12.65 4.66 -10.28
N CYS A 121 11.76 4.11 -9.47
CA CYS A 121 10.45 3.64 -9.89
C CYS A 121 9.37 4.66 -9.48
N ASN A 122 8.79 5.37 -10.46
CA ASN A 122 7.70 6.33 -10.21
C ASN A 122 6.35 5.63 -10.43
N LEU A 123 5.69 5.20 -9.34
CA LEU A 123 4.56 4.28 -9.39
C LEU A 123 3.19 4.95 -9.25
N ALA A 124 2.19 4.39 -9.93
CA ALA A 124 0.77 4.67 -9.72
C ALA A 124 -0.08 3.45 -10.13
N SER A 125 -1.28 3.31 -9.57
CA SER A 125 -2.21 2.23 -9.93
C SER A 125 -3.64 2.74 -10.09
N LEU A 126 -4.34 2.23 -11.12
CA LEU A 126 -5.76 2.50 -11.36
C LEU A 126 -6.64 1.40 -10.76
N ASN A 127 -7.76 1.75 -10.11
CA ASN A 127 -8.77 0.77 -9.71
C ASN A 127 -9.65 0.40 -10.92
N LEU A 128 -9.54 -0.84 -11.42
CA LEU A 128 -10.24 -1.28 -12.62
C LEU A 128 -11.78 -1.25 -12.51
N MET A 129 -12.32 -1.43 -11.29
CA MET A 129 -13.77 -1.41 -11.08
C MET A 129 -14.40 -0.04 -11.36
N LYS A 130 -13.62 1.05 -11.33
CA LYS A 130 -14.11 2.40 -11.66
C LYS A 130 -14.37 2.63 -13.16
N PHE A 131 -13.98 1.67 -14.00
CA PHE A 131 -14.22 1.70 -15.45
C PHE A 131 -15.30 0.72 -15.90
N LYS A 132 -15.92 -0.03 -14.98
CA LYS A 132 -17.13 -0.79 -15.29
C LYS A 132 -18.34 0.12 -15.19
N THR A 133 -19.14 0.20 -16.25
CA THR A 133 -20.35 1.01 -16.31
C THR A 133 -21.54 0.26 -15.69
N ALA A 134 -22.63 0.99 -15.41
CA ALA A 134 -23.81 0.42 -14.75
C ALA A 134 -24.54 -0.63 -15.61
N ASP A 135 -24.44 -0.54 -16.93
CA ASP A 135 -24.90 -1.55 -17.90
C ASP A 135 -23.96 -2.76 -18.01
N GLY A 136 -22.86 -2.75 -17.25
CA GLY A 136 -21.91 -3.84 -17.14
C GLY A 136 -20.77 -3.82 -18.15
N ALA A 137 -20.70 -2.85 -19.05
CA ALA A 137 -19.61 -2.73 -20.04
C ALA A 137 -18.31 -2.14 -19.43
N PHE A 138 -17.19 -2.27 -20.16
CA PHE A 138 -15.93 -1.63 -19.78
C PHE A 138 -15.75 -0.31 -20.56
N ASP A 139 -15.72 0.82 -19.86
CA ASP A 139 -15.51 2.15 -20.41
C ASP A 139 -14.03 2.36 -20.80
N VAL A 140 -13.72 1.90 -22.00
CA VAL A 140 -12.37 1.96 -22.57
C VAL A 140 -11.87 3.39 -22.79
N GLU A 141 -12.75 4.34 -23.12
CA GLU A 141 -12.36 5.73 -23.38
C GLU A 141 -12.04 6.46 -22.07
N ARG A 142 -12.83 6.24 -21.02
CA ARG A 142 -12.49 6.73 -19.67
C ARG A 142 -11.20 6.10 -19.15
N PHE A 143 -10.99 4.80 -19.40
CA PHE A 143 -9.74 4.14 -19.02
C PHE A 143 -8.53 4.77 -19.73
N LYS A 144 -8.60 4.96 -21.05
CA LYS A 144 -7.55 5.64 -21.83
C LYS A 144 -7.34 7.09 -21.38
N ALA A 145 -8.40 7.81 -21.03
CA ALA A 145 -8.30 9.15 -20.47
C ALA A 145 -7.54 9.18 -19.14
N ALA A 146 -7.87 8.26 -18.23
CA ALA A 146 -7.14 8.11 -16.97
C ALA A 146 -5.65 7.79 -17.22
N VAL A 147 -5.35 6.86 -18.13
CA VAL A 147 -3.96 6.53 -18.50
C VAL A 147 -3.20 7.77 -18.98
N ARG A 148 -3.77 8.58 -19.88
CA ARG A 148 -3.11 9.82 -20.34
C ARG A 148 -2.81 10.78 -19.21
N ILE A 149 -3.76 10.97 -18.28
CA ILE A 149 -3.62 11.87 -17.14
C ILE A 149 -2.50 11.37 -16.23
N PHE A 150 -2.53 10.09 -15.84
CA PHE A 150 -1.55 9.53 -14.92
C PHE A 150 -0.14 9.49 -15.51
N ILE A 151 0.02 9.16 -16.79
CA ILE A 151 1.33 9.22 -17.45
C ILE A 151 1.87 10.64 -17.49
N THR A 152 1.00 11.63 -17.76
CA THR A 152 1.41 13.04 -17.75
C THR A 152 1.78 13.49 -16.33
N ALA A 153 1.02 13.09 -15.32
CA ALA A 153 1.29 13.42 -13.92
C ALA A 153 2.60 12.77 -13.43
N GLN A 154 2.80 11.48 -13.69
CA GLN A 154 4.03 10.76 -13.36
C GLN A 154 5.24 11.38 -14.05
N GLU A 155 5.10 11.78 -15.32
CA GLU A 155 6.15 12.48 -16.06
C GLU A 155 6.55 13.82 -15.43
N ILE A 156 5.57 14.59 -14.91
CA ILE A 156 5.83 15.84 -14.18
C ILE A 156 6.52 15.56 -12.84
N ILE A 157 6.13 14.47 -12.16
CA ILE A 157 6.68 14.11 -10.85
C ILE A 157 8.16 13.76 -10.92
N VAL A 158 8.66 13.19 -12.04
CA VAL A 158 10.10 12.89 -12.21
C VAL A 158 10.98 14.10 -11.89
N ASP A 159 10.58 15.31 -12.32
CA ASP A 159 11.39 16.51 -12.09
C ASP A 159 11.19 17.14 -10.71
N ASN A 160 10.11 16.78 -10.00
CA ASN A 160 9.78 17.29 -8.67
C ASN A 160 10.14 16.30 -7.55
N ALA A 161 10.54 15.08 -7.89
CA ALA A 161 10.94 14.07 -6.92
C ALA A 161 12.29 14.42 -6.30
N SER A 162 12.42 14.15 -4.99
CA SER A 162 13.70 14.22 -4.29
C SER A 162 14.36 12.84 -4.30
N TYR A 163 15.54 12.73 -4.93
CA TYR A 163 16.29 11.48 -5.02
C TYR A 163 17.40 11.43 -3.97
N PRO A 164 17.56 10.32 -3.23
CA PRO A 164 18.50 10.24 -2.12
C PRO A 164 19.97 10.12 -2.55
N VAL A 165 20.22 9.71 -3.79
CA VAL A 165 21.54 9.42 -4.35
C VAL A 165 21.66 10.12 -5.70
N LYS A 166 22.82 10.76 -5.96
CA LYS A 166 23.06 11.58 -7.15
C LYS A 166 22.89 10.77 -8.43
N GLU A 167 23.48 9.59 -8.48
CA GLU A 167 23.41 8.69 -9.64
C GLU A 167 21.98 8.28 -9.94
N ILE A 168 21.17 8.04 -8.90
CA ILE A 168 19.73 7.74 -9.04
C ILE A 168 18.99 8.94 -9.60
N ALA A 169 19.29 10.15 -9.11
CA ALA A 169 18.69 11.38 -9.62
C ALA A 169 18.97 11.57 -11.11
N GLU A 170 20.25 11.55 -11.49
CA GLU A 170 20.71 11.76 -12.86
C GLU A 170 20.04 10.76 -13.82
N ASN A 171 20.13 9.46 -13.51
CA ASN A 171 19.53 8.43 -14.35
C ASN A 171 18.00 8.52 -14.42
N SER A 172 17.33 8.93 -13.33
CA SER A 172 15.87 9.11 -13.33
C SER A 172 15.45 10.24 -14.27
N HIS A 173 16.19 11.36 -14.33
CA HIS A 173 15.92 12.42 -15.31
C HIS A 173 16.31 12.03 -16.75
N ILE A 174 17.35 11.19 -16.91
CA ILE A 174 17.85 10.73 -18.22
C ILE A 174 16.90 9.75 -18.89
N PHE A 175 16.36 8.78 -18.14
CA PHE A 175 15.54 7.70 -18.69
C PHE A 175 14.05 7.88 -18.46
N ARG A 176 13.67 8.71 -17.47
CA ARG A 176 12.29 9.09 -17.15
C ARG A 176 11.38 7.88 -17.01
N THR A 177 11.83 6.89 -16.26
CA THR A 177 11.13 5.63 -16.05
C THR A 177 9.92 5.82 -15.15
N LEU A 178 8.78 5.31 -15.61
CA LEU A 178 7.51 5.33 -14.89
C LEU A 178 7.03 3.89 -14.67
N GLY A 179 6.01 3.74 -13.84
CA GLY A 179 5.31 2.48 -13.62
C GLY A 179 3.85 2.70 -13.30
N LEU A 180 3.02 2.85 -14.33
CA LEU A 180 1.57 2.76 -14.20
C LEU A 180 1.12 1.31 -14.20
N GLY A 181 0.31 0.94 -13.22
CA GLY A 181 -0.34 -0.36 -13.10
C GLY A 181 -1.83 -0.22 -12.79
N TYR A 182 -2.40 -1.30 -12.28
CA TYR A 182 -3.79 -1.35 -11.86
C TYR A 182 -3.99 -2.27 -10.64
N ALA A 183 -5.16 -2.19 -10.03
CA ALA A 183 -5.66 -3.09 -8.99
C ALA A 183 -7.04 -3.63 -9.38
N ASN A 184 -7.58 -4.57 -8.59
CA ASN A 184 -8.95 -5.09 -8.74
C ASN A 184 -9.22 -5.93 -10.00
N LEU A 185 -8.20 -6.55 -10.63
CA LEU A 185 -8.43 -7.40 -11.80
C LEU A 185 -9.30 -8.62 -11.46
N GLY A 186 -9.00 -9.32 -10.37
CA GLY A 186 -9.78 -10.48 -9.92
C GLY A 186 -11.25 -10.13 -9.71
N SER A 187 -11.53 -9.01 -9.04
CA SER A 187 -12.90 -8.51 -8.88
C SER A 187 -13.56 -8.14 -10.21
N LEU A 188 -12.83 -7.49 -11.12
CA LEU A 188 -13.39 -7.14 -12.42
C LEU A 188 -13.85 -8.40 -13.16
N ILE A 189 -12.98 -9.41 -13.27
CA ILE A 189 -13.27 -10.69 -13.93
C ILE A 189 -14.48 -11.38 -13.27
N MET A 190 -14.47 -11.50 -11.93
CA MET A 190 -15.58 -12.11 -11.18
C MET A 190 -16.90 -11.37 -11.43
N SER A 191 -16.88 -10.05 -11.47
CA SER A 191 -18.08 -9.23 -11.70
C SER A 191 -18.69 -9.41 -13.10
N TYR A 192 -17.94 -9.94 -14.07
CA TYR A 192 -18.46 -10.33 -15.39
C TYR A 192 -19.06 -11.75 -15.39
N GLY A 193 -19.00 -12.46 -14.27
CA GLY A 193 -19.46 -13.85 -14.17
C GLY A 193 -18.43 -14.85 -14.67
N TYR A 194 -17.14 -14.48 -14.68
CA TYR A 194 -16.06 -15.36 -15.14
C TYR A 194 -15.11 -15.75 -14.03
N GLY A 195 -14.60 -16.98 -14.08
CA GLY A 195 -13.54 -17.43 -13.19
C GLY A 195 -12.20 -16.81 -13.56
N TYR A 196 -11.32 -16.66 -12.56
CA TYR A 196 -10.01 -16.07 -12.78
C TYR A 196 -9.17 -16.85 -13.80
N ASP A 197 -9.22 -18.19 -13.83
CA ASP A 197 -8.52 -19.02 -14.85
C ASP A 197 -9.34 -19.28 -16.13
N SER A 198 -10.39 -18.51 -16.38
CA SER A 198 -11.18 -18.65 -17.62
C SER A 198 -10.44 -18.05 -18.84
N VAL A 199 -10.85 -18.47 -20.05
CA VAL A 199 -10.31 -17.89 -21.29
C VAL A 199 -10.73 -16.42 -21.39
N GLU A 200 -11.94 -16.12 -20.95
CA GLU A 200 -12.59 -14.81 -20.91
C GLU A 200 -11.88 -13.87 -19.95
N GLY A 201 -11.56 -14.34 -18.73
CA GLY A 201 -10.77 -13.59 -17.76
C GLY A 201 -9.36 -13.25 -18.28
N ARG A 202 -8.72 -14.20 -18.97
CA ARG A 202 -7.42 -13.98 -19.61
C ARG A 202 -7.51 -13.04 -20.82
N ALA A 203 -8.57 -13.12 -21.63
CA ALA A 203 -8.82 -12.20 -22.74
C ALA A 203 -8.99 -10.76 -22.25
N LEU A 204 -9.80 -10.57 -21.19
CA LEU A 204 -10.02 -9.28 -20.54
C LEU A 204 -8.71 -8.71 -19.98
N CYS A 205 -7.94 -9.51 -19.24
CA CYS A 205 -6.65 -9.12 -18.66
C CYS A 205 -5.66 -8.67 -19.75
N GLY A 206 -5.48 -9.50 -20.78
CA GLY A 206 -4.57 -9.18 -21.90
C GLY A 206 -4.99 -7.89 -22.61
N ALA A 207 -6.28 -7.71 -22.90
CA ALA A 207 -6.77 -6.53 -23.60
C ALA A 207 -6.63 -5.24 -22.76
N ILE A 208 -6.99 -5.26 -21.47
CA ILE A 208 -6.84 -4.09 -20.57
C ILE A 208 -5.37 -3.71 -20.43
N THR A 209 -4.49 -4.68 -20.20
CA THR A 209 -3.05 -4.43 -20.05
C THR A 209 -2.45 -3.88 -21.35
N ALA A 210 -2.86 -4.43 -22.49
CA ALA A 210 -2.43 -3.95 -23.80
C ALA A 210 -2.89 -2.51 -24.06
N ILE A 211 -4.14 -2.17 -23.76
CA ILE A 211 -4.66 -0.80 -23.92
C ILE A 211 -3.93 0.17 -23.00
N MET A 212 -3.72 -0.21 -21.73
CA MET A 212 -3.02 0.62 -20.74
C MET A 212 -1.63 1.00 -21.23
N THR A 213 -0.80 0.02 -21.58
CA THR A 213 0.58 0.29 -21.99
C THR A 213 0.65 0.94 -23.38
N GLY A 214 -0.22 0.53 -24.31
CA GLY A 214 -0.29 1.16 -25.62
C GLY A 214 -0.63 2.64 -25.53
N GLU A 215 -1.66 3.02 -24.75
CA GLU A 215 -2.04 4.43 -24.56
C GLU A 215 -0.97 5.18 -23.77
N ALA A 216 -0.30 4.53 -22.83
CA ALA A 216 0.81 5.12 -22.09
C ALA A 216 1.99 5.49 -23.00
N TYR A 217 2.42 4.58 -23.88
CA TYR A 217 3.45 4.90 -24.87
C TYR A 217 2.96 5.87 -25.94
N GLN A 218 1.68 5.82 -26.30
CA GLN A 218 1.09 6.83 -27.19
C GLN A 218 1.17 8.23 -26.56
N GLN A 219 0.84 8.36 -25.27
CA GLN A 219 0.96 9.61 -24.53
C GLN A 219 2.42 10.03 -24.39
N SER A 220 3.33 9.10 -24.10
CA SER A 220 4.77 9.37 -24.06
C SER A 220 5.30 9.89 -25.40
N ALA A 221 4.82 9.37 -26.53
CA ALA A 221 5.18 9.88 -27.86
C ALA A 221 4.59 11.28 -28.15
N ARG A 222 3.37 11.57 -27.65
CA ARG A 222 2.78 12.93 -27.71
C ARG A 222 3.62 13.92 -26.90
N LEU A 223 4.07 13.53 -25.71
CA LEU A 223 4.97 14.33 -24.88
C LEU A 223 6.31 14.54 -25.59
N ALA A 224 6.89 13.49 -26.19
CA ALA A 224 8.12 13.60 -26.96
C ALA A 224 8.00 14.56 -28.16
N ARG A 225 6.83 14.62 -28.80
CA ARG A 225 6.56 15.62 -29.84
C ARG A 225 6.66 17.06 -29.32
N ALA A 226 6.21 17.30 -28.09
CA ALA A 226 6.16 18.63 -27.50
C ALA A 226 7.50 19.06 -26.88
N ILE A 227 8.17 18.17 -26.16
CA ILE A 227 9.35 18.50 -25.32
C ILE A 227 10.58 17.63 -25.62
N GLY A 228 10.53 16.83 -26.68
CA GLY A 228 11.60 15.91 -27.07
C GLY A 228 11.58 14.57 -26.31
N PRO A 229 12.16 13.50 -26.89
CA PRO A 229 12.27 12.21 -26.25
C PRO A 229 13.17 12.25 -25.00
N PHE A 230 13.19 11.18 -24.19
CA PHE A 230 14.13 11.10 -23.06
C PHE A 230 15.58 11.22 -23.55
N PRO A 231 16.50 11.85 -22.78
CA PRO A 231 17.90 12.03 -23.16
C PRO A 231 18.59 10.75 -23.68
N GLY A 232 18.39 9.62 -22.99
CA GLY A 232 18.97 8.33 -23.38
C GLY A 232 18.43 7.73 -24.68
N TYR A 233 17.40 8.32 -25.30
CA TYR A 233 16.83 7.80 -26.54
C TYR A 233 17.81 7.92 -27.71
N ARG A 234 18.54 9.05 -27.81
CA ARG A 234 19.45 9.37 -28.92
C ARG A 234 20.93 9.30 -28.60
N ASP A 235 21.32 9.25 -27.32
CA ASP A 235 22.70 9.01 -26.91
C ASP A 235 22.73 8.02 -25.75
N ALA A 236 23.27 6.83 -26.00
CA ALA A 236 23.36 5.78 -25.00
C ALA A 236 24.38 6.08 -23.88
N ARG A 237 25.28 7.06 -24.06
CA ARG A 237 26.34 7.44 -23.09
C ARG A 237 25.88 8.45 -22.05
N CYS A 238 24.66 8.99 -22.19
CA CYS A 238 24.15 10.05 -21.32
C CYS A 238 24.17 9.71 -19.83
N SER A 239 24.09 8.43 -19.46
CA SER A 239 24.18 7.92 -18.09
C SER A 239 25.60 7.67 -17.59
N GLY A 240 26.62 8.24 -18.26
CA GLY A 240 28.02 8.08 -17.86
C GLY A 240 28.61 6.70 -18.18
N VAL A 241 27.92 5.87 -18.96
CA VAL A 241 28.42 4.56 -19.42
C VAL A 241 29.56 4.79 -20.44
N PRO A 242 30.83 4.44 -20.12
CA PRO A 242 31.97 4.81 -20.96
C PRO A 242 32.00 4.09 -22.31
N LYS A 243 31.49 2.85 -22.34
CA LYS A 243 31.45 1.97 -23.51
C LYS A 243 30.06 1.34 -23.65
N PRO A 244 29.07 2.10 -24.17
CA PRO A 244 27.72 1.58 -24.35
C PRO A 244 27.71 0.48 -25.43
N VAL A 245 26.70 -0.38 -25.38
CA VAL A 245 26.50 -1.49 -26.34
C VAL A 245 26.21 -0.96 -27.75
N ALA A 246 25.50 0.17 -27.86
CA ALA A 246 25.21 0.86 -29.12
C ALA A 246 25.30 2.38 -28.94
N LYS A 247 25.19 3.13 -30.06
CA LYS A 247 25.24 4.61 -30.01
C LYS A 247 23.99 5.23 -29.37
N ASN A 248 22.84 4.59 -29.49
CA ASN A 248 21.55 5.09 -29.01
C ASN A 248 20.57 3.93 -28.77
N ASN A 249 19.37 4.25 -28.26
CA ASN A 249 18.33 3.28 -27.92
C ASN A 249 17.13 3.29 -28.88
N VAL A 250 17.27 3.94 -30.05
CA VAL A 250 16.15 4.07 -31.02
C VAL A 250 15.71 2.71 -31.54
N ALA A 251 16.67 1.88 -31.97
CA ALA A 251 16.38 0.56 -32.52
C ALA A 251 15.79 -0.39 -31.47
N SER A 252 16.37 -0.45 -30.27
CA SER A 252 15.88 -1.30 -29.18
C SER A 252 14.49 -0.89 -28.70
N MET A 253 14.23 0.41 -28.59
CA MET A 253 12.90 0.90 -28.22
C MET A 253 11.85 0.51 -29.27
N LEU A 254 12.13 0.72 -30.56
CA LEU A 254 11.19 0.40 -31.63
C LEU A 254 10.95 -1.12 -31.77
N GLU A 255 11.99 -1.93 -31.56
CA GLU A 255 11.87 -3.39 -31.50
C GLU A 255 10.89 -3.82 -30.40
N VAL A 256 11.07 -3.32 -29.17
CA VAL A 256 10.21 -3.66 -28.03
C VAL A 256 8.77 -3.19 -28.24
N ILE A 257 8.57 -2.00 -28.80
CA ILE A 257 7.23 -1.52 -29.17
C ILE A 257 6.57 -2.45 -30.19
N ASP A 258 7.33 -2.97 -31.16
CA ASP A 258 6.80 -3.92 -32.14
C ASP A 258 6.49 -5.29 -31.52
N LEU A 259 7.30 -5.77 -30.57
CA LEU A 259 7.00 -6.98 -29.79
C LEU A 259 5.67 -6.84 -29.05
N HIS A 260 5.46 -5.71 -28.35
CA HIS A 260 4.19 -5.43 -27.67
C HIS A 260 3.01 -5.39 -28.65
N ARG A 261 3.18 -4.72 -29.80
CA ARG A 261 2.16 -4.62 -30.85
C ARG A 261 1.80 -5.99 -31.43
N CYS A 262 2.79 -6.84 -31.69
CA CYS A 262 2.58 -8.18 -32.24
C CYS A 262 1.89 -9.10 -31.23
N ALA A 263 2.21 -8.98 -29.94
CA ALA A 263 1.60 -9.77 -28.87
C ALA A 263 0.07 -9.56 -28.76
N VAL A 264 -0.49 -8.46 -29.29
CA VAL A 264 -1.96 -8.25 -29.33
C VAL A 264 -2.68 -9.39 -30.06
N ASN A 265 -2.02 -10.01 -31.05
CA ASN A 265 -2.60 -11.14 -31.78
C ASN A 265 -2.74 -12.40 -30.92
N GLU A 266 -1.93 -12.52 -29.86
CA GLU A 266 -1.91 -13.67 -28.94
C GLU A 266 -2.96 -13.57 -27.84
N ILE A 267 -3.64 -12.42 -27.68
CA ILE A 267 -4.78 -12.28 -26.77
C ILE A 267 -5.88 -13.25 -27.22
N PRO A 268 -6.46 -14.08 -26.32
CA PRO A 268 -7.52 -15.01 -26.70
C PRO A 268 -8.72 -14.31 -27.38
N ASP A 269 -9.27 -14.96 -28.40
CA ASP A 269 -10.46 -14.47 -29.10
C ASP A 269 -11.72 -14.87 -28.34
N VAL A 270 -12.32 -13.89 -27.67
CA VAL A 270 -13.57 -14.02 -26.90
C VAL A 270 -14.53 -12.95 -27.38
N GLU A 271 -15.74 -13.35 -27.77
CA GLU A 271 -16.73 -12.47 -28.39
C GLU A 271 -17.08 -11.25 -27.53
N GLU A 272 -17.32 -11.46 -26.22
CA GLU A 272 -17.67 -10.39 -25.28
C GLU A 272 -16.57 -9.30 -25.20
N PHE A 273 -15.29 -9.68 -25.30
CA PHE A 273 -14.15 -8.77 -25.19
C PHE A 273 -13.46 -8.46 -26.53
N ALA A 274 -14.03 -8.89 -27.66
CA ALA A 274 -13.47 -8.67 -28.99
C ALA A 274 -13.28 -7.18 -29.31
N HIS A 275 -14.18 -6.33 -28.80
CA HIS A 275 -14.09 -4.88 -28.95
C HIS A 275 -12.84 -4.30 -28.25
N LEU A 276 -12.46 -4.84 -27.08
CA LEU A 276 -11.25 -4.43 -26.37
C LEU A 276 -9.98 -4.89 -27.09
N LYS A 277 -9.93 -6.13 -27.58
CA LYS A 277 -8.79 -6.62 -28.39
C LYS A 277 -8.59 -5.75 -29.65
N LYS A 278 -9.69 -5.37 -30.32
CA LYS A 278 -9.64 -4.46 -31.48
C LYS A 278 -9.14 -3.07 -31.10
N GLU A 279 -9.54 -2.53 -29.94
CA GLU A 279 -9.06 -1.24 -29.47
C GLU A 279 -7.59 -1.28 -29.04
N ALA A 280 -7.14 -2.38 -28.42
CA ALA A 280 -5.73 -2.63 -28.13
C ALA A 280 -4.88 -2.57 -29.42
N ALA A 281 -5.31 -3.25 -30.49
CA ALA A 281 -4.62 -3.23 -31.78
C ALA A 281 -4.51 -1.82 -32.38
N LYS A 282 -5.59 -1.03 -32.33
CA LYS A 282 -5.58 0.36 -32.80
C LYS A 282 -4.66 1.24 -31.95
N THR A 283 -4.68 1.06 -30.64
CA THR A 283 -3.89 1.85 -29.69
C THR A 283 -2.40 1.60 -29.92
N TRP A 284 -1.98 0.34 -30.05
CA TRP A 284 -0.59 -0.01 -30.35
C TRP A 284 -0.13 0.46 -31.74
N LYS A 285 -1.01 0.39 -32.76
CA LYS A 285 -0.71 0.97 -34.07
C LYS A 285 -0.40 2.47 -33.96
N ARG A 286 -1.21 3.23 -33.23
CA ARG A 286 -0.99 4.66 -33.00
C ARG A 286 0.28 4.94 -32.19
N ALA A 287 0.53 4.16 -31.14
CA ALA A 287 1.74 4.28 -30.31
C ALA A 287 3.02 4.06 -31.13
N ALA A 288 3.03 3.05 -32.01
CA ALA A 288 4.14 2.76 -32.90
C ALA A 288 4.32 3.86 -33.97
N GLU A 289 3.24 4.30 -34.63
CA GLU A 289 3.29 5.34 -35.66
C GLU A 289 3.79 6.69 -35.11
N LEU A 290 3.28 7.11 -33.95
CA LEU A 290 3.71 8.36 -33.31
C LEU A 290 5.13 8.26 -32.79
N GLY A 291 5.49 7.16 -32.13
CA GLY A 291 6.83 6.97 -31.59
C GLY A 291 7.91 6.87 -32.67
N LYS A 292 7.61 6.25 -33.83
CA LYS A 292 8.52 6.24 -34.98
C LYS A 292 8.80 7.66 -35.51
N ARG A 293 7.83 8.58 -35.42
CA ARG A 293 7.97 9.96 -35.90
C ARG A 293 8.64 10.88 -34.89
N HIS A 294 8.34 10.73 -33.60
CA HIS A 294 8.69 11.72 -32.58
C HIS A 294 9.63 11.18 -31.48
N GLY A 295 9.82 9.86 -31.41
CA GLY A 295 10.44 9.19 -30.27
C GLY A 295 9.47 9.04 -29.10
N TYR A 296 10.00 8.65 -27.94
CA TYR A 296 9.26 8.46 -26.70
C TYR A 296 9.88 9.28 -25.58
N ARG A 297 9.04 9.83 -24.70
CA ARG A 297 9.49 10.65 -23.57
C ARG A 297 9.95 9.82 -22.37
N ASN A 298 9.55 8.55 -22.30
CA ASN A 298 9.78 7.66 -21.17
C ASN A 298 10.33 6.33 -21.67
N ALA A 299 11.39 5.83 -21.05
CA ALA A 299 12.00 4.55 -21.42
C ALA A 299 11.21 3.33 -20.91
N GLN A 300 10.45 3.50 -19.83
CA GLN A 300 9.52 2.52 -19.26
C GLN A 300 8.29 3.28 -18.77
N VAL A 301 7.09 2.71 -18.94
CA VAL A 301 5.83 3.41 -18.62
C VAL A 301 4.88 2.63 -17.70
N THR A 302 4.97 1.29 -17.69
CA THR A 302 4.01 0.41 -17.01
C THR A 302 4.68 -0.77 -16.33
N VAL A 303 4.20 -1.07 -15.12
CA VAL A 303 4.56 -2.23 -14.28
C VAL A 303 3.33 -2.64 -13.46
N LEU A 304 3.24 -3.88 -13.00
CA LEU A 304 2.23 -4.28 -12.01
C LEU A 304 2.90 -4.45 -10.64
N ALA A 305 2.91 -3.38 -9.85
CA ALA A 305 3.48 -3.37 -8.51
C ALA A 305 2.50 -3.90 -7.46
N PRO A 306 2.97 -4.31 -6.27
CA PRO A 306 2.09 -4.64 -5.16
C PRO A 306 1.25 -3.42 -4.78
N THR A 307 -0.05 -3.62 -4.63
CA THR A 307 -0.97 -2.53 -4.27
C THR A 307 -1.49 -2.66 -2.84
N GLY A 308 -0.85 -3.44 -1.98
CA GLY A 308 -1.31 -3.79 -0.62
C GLY A 308 -2.00 -2.63 0.12
N THR A 309 -1.25 -1.62 0.53
CA THR A 309 -1.83 -0.48 1.30
C THR A 309 -2.81 0.36 0.47
N ILE A 310 -2.46 0.72 -0.76
CA ILE A 310 -3.28 1.63 -1.59
C ILE A 310 -4.58 0.98 -2.06
N SER A 311 -4.62 -0.35 -2.19
CA SER A 311 -5.82 -1.10 -2.56
C SER A 311 -6.92 -0.93 -1.52
N PHE A 312 -6.57 -0.93 -0.23
CA PHE A 312 -7.52 -0.62 0.84
C PHE A 312 -8.00 0.83 0.79
N PHE A 313 -7.12 1.80 0.48
CA PHE A 313 -7.53 3.20 0.31
C PHE A 313 -8.43 3.44 -0.92
N MET A 314 -8.38 2.56 -1.91
CA MET A 314 -9.19 2.64 -3.14
C MET A 314 -10.43 1.74 -3.09
N ASP A 315 -10.74 1.14 -1.93
CA ASP A 315 -11.81 0.15 -1.73
C ASP A 315 -11.73 -1.01 -2.73
N CYS A 316 -10.53 -1.57 -2.89
CA CYS A 316 -10.31 -2.74 -3.72
C CYS A 316 -10.52 -4.05 -2.92
N ASP A 317 -11.29 -4.96 -3.51
CA ASP A 317 -11.47 -6.33 -3.00
C ASP A 317 -10.26 -7.21 -3.33
N THR A 318 -9.65 -7.02 -4.52
CA THR A 318 -8.41 -7.71 -4.92
C THR A 318 -7.26 -6.74 -5.22
N THR A 319 -6.04 -7.19 -4.94
CA THR A 319 -4.83 -6.37 -5.10
C THR A 319 -4.20 -6.60 -6.47
N GLY A 320 -3.82 -5.54 -7.17
CA GLY A 320 -3.04 -5.67 -8.39
C GLY A 320 -3.75 -6.49 -9.47
N ILE A 321 -2.99 -7.47 -9.99
CA ILE A 321 -3.46 -8.54 -10.87
C ILE A 321 -4.00 -9.75 -10.10
N GLU A 322 -3.85 -9.81 -8.78
CA GLU A 322 -4.18 -11.00 -7.97
C GLU A 322 -5.67 -11.39 -8.08
N PRO A 323 -5.97 -12.71 -8.03
CA PRO A 323 -7.32 -13.16 -7.70
C PRO A 323 -7.64 -12.77 -6.26
N ASP A 324 -8.88 -13.00 -5.85
CA ASP A 324 -9.19 -12.84 -4.45
C ASP A 324 -8.41 -13.86 -3.59
N ILE A 325 -7.97 -13.46 -2.40
CA ILE A 325 -7.25 -14.32 -1.47
C ILE A 325 -8.21 -15.38 -0.90
N ALA A 326 -9.38 -14.92 -0.48
CA ALA A 326 -10.50 -15.71 0.02
C ALA A 326 -11.75 -14.81 0.03
N LEU A 327 -12.94 -15.37 -0.21
CA LEU A 327 -14.18 -14.60 -0.18
C LEU A 327 -14.49 -14.01 1.21
N VAL A 328 -13.96 -14.65 2.25
CA VAL A 328 -14.05 -14.20 3.64
C VAL A 328 -12.64 -14.09 4.20
N LYS A 329 -12.31 -12.92 4.76
CA LYS A 329 -10.99 -12.60 5.32
C LYS A 329 -11.13 -12.12 6.75
N TYR A 330 -10.15 -12.47 7.59
CA TYR A 330 -10.08 -12.01 8.97
C TYR A 330 -8.86 -11.11 9.16
N LYS A 331 -9.08 -9.89 9.64
CA LYS A 331 -8.02 -8.92 9.93
C LYS A 331 -7.90 -8.69 11.43
N LEU A 332 -6.69 -8.86 11.96
CA LEU A 332 -6.34 -8.47 13.33
C LEU A 332 -6.21 -6.95 13.43
N LEU A 333 -6.88 -6.36 14.40
CA LEU A 333 -6.76 -4.93 14.67
C LEU A 333 -5.60 -4.68 15.64
N ALA A 334 -4.91 -3.54 15.46
CA ALA A 334 -3.73 -3.20 16.27
C ALA A 334 -4.04 -3.06 17.79
N GLY A 335 -5.29 -2.84 18.16
CA GLY A 335 -5.75 -2.78 19.55
C GLY A 335 -6.29 -4.11 20.11
N GLY A 336 -6.10 -5.22 19.39
CA GLY A 336 -6.79 -6.48 19.67
C GLY A 336 -8.19 -6.52 19.03
N GLY A 337 -8.71 -7.74 18.83
CA GLY A 337 -9.97 -7.98 18.10
C GLY A 337 -9.77 -8.32 16.61
N MET A 338 -10.85 -8.80 15.99
CA MET A 338 -10.84 -9.36 14.64
C MET A 338 -11.98 -8.77 13.82
N LEU A 339 -11.65 -8.21 12.65
CA LEU A 339 -12.63 -7.74 11.66
C LEU A 339 -12.83 -8.81 10.59
N LYS A 340 -14.06 -9.27 10.41
CA LYS A 340 -14.46 -10.12 9.29
C LYS A 340 -14.79 -9.25 8.08
N ILE A 341 -14.17 -9.53 6.94
CA ILE A 341 -14.37 -8.82 5.68
C ILE A 341 -14.91 -9.83 4.67
N VAL A 342 -16.11 -9.61 4.18
CA VAL A 342 -16.74 -10.40 3.12
C VAL A 342 -16.57 -9.66 1.79
N ASN A 343 -16.17 -10.38 0.75
CA ASN A 343 -15.97 -9.85 -0.60
C ASN A 343 -17.26 -9.20 -1.14
N GLN A 344 -17.17 -7.95 -1.61
CA GLN A 344 -18.33 -7.19 -2.08
C GLN A 344 -18.69 -7.50 -3.54
N THR A 345 -17.77 -8.08 -4.30
CA THR A 345 -17.91 -8.45 -5.70
C THR A 345 -18.81 -9.70 -5.91
N VAL A 346 -19.06 -10.51 -4.88
CA VAL A 346 -19.94 -11.69 -5.01
C VAL A 346 -21.34 -11.33 -5.50
N LYS A 347 -21.95 -10.30 -4.93
CA LYS A 347 -23.29 -9.84 -5.30
C LYS A 347 -23.41 -9.48 -6.80
N PRO A 348 -22.62 -8.54 -7.36
CA PRO A 348 -22.73 -8.18 -8.77
C PRO A 348 -22.38 -9.34 -9.72
N ALA A 349 -21.54 -10.29 -9.29
CA ALA A 349 -21.29 -11.51 -10.05
C ALA A 349 -22.54 -12.40 -10.15
N LEU A 350 -23.24 -12.62 -9.03
CA LEU A 350 -24.47 -13.41 -9.02
C LEU A 350 -25.61 -12.73 -9.80
N GLU A 351 -25.72 -11.40 -9.73
CA GLU A 351 -26.68 -10.64 -10.55
C GLU A 351 -26.43 -10.86 -12.04
N LYS A 352 -25.16 -10.81 -12.47
CA LYS A 352 -24.75 -11.09 -13.87
C LYS A 352 -25.04 -12.53 -14.30
N LEU A 353 -24.96 -13.49 -13.39
CA LEU A 353 -25.28 -14.91 -13.62
C LEU A 353 -26.80 -15.19 -13.63
N GLY A 354 -27.63 -14.18 -13.37
CA GLY A 354 -29.09 -14.28 -13.46
C GLY A 354 -29.78 -14.82 -12.20
N TYR A 355 -29.11 -14.80 -11.05
CA TYR A 355 -29.77 -15.10 -9.77
C TYR A 355 -30.71 -13.98 -9.36
N ASN A 356 -31.83 -14.34 -8.74
CA ASN A 356 -32.76 -13.36 -8.19
C ASN A 356 -32.31 -12.85 -6.80
N SER A 357 -32.93 -11.77 -6.31
CA SER A 357 -32.53 -11.13 -5.05
C SER A 357 -32.58 -12.08 -3.84
N GLU A 358 -33.59 -12.96 -3.75
CA GLU A 358 -33.71 -13.91 -2.63
C GLU A 358 -32.62 -14.99 -2.68
N GLU A 359 -32.28 -15.48 -3.88
CA GLU A 359 -31.17 -16.43 -4.07
C GLU A 359 -29.83 -15.80 -3.70
N ILE A 360 -29.60 -14.55 -4.13
CA ILE A 360 -28.38 -13.80 -3.83
C ILE A 360 -28.21 -13.61 -2.32
N GLU A 361 -29.25 -13.13 -1.64
CA GLU A 361 -29.22 -12.93 -0.19
C GLU A 361 -28.95 -14.24 0.56
N ARG A 362 -29.53 -15.35 0.09
CA ARG A 362 -29.30 -16.68 0.65
C ARG A 362 -27.85 -17.15 0.48
N ILE A 363 -27.28 -16.98 -0.71
CA ILE A 363 -25.87 -17.33 -1.00
C ILE A 363 -24.92 -16.47 -0.15
N ILE A 364 -25.17 -15.17 -0.04
CA ILE A 364 -24.34 -14.26 0.78
C ILE A 364 -24.43 -14.63 2.26
N ALA A 365 -25.63 -14.92 2.76
CA ALA A 365 -25.82 -15.38 4.14
C ALA A 365 -25.11 -16.72 4.40
N HIS A 366 -25.09 -17.63 3.41
CA HIS A 366 -24.34 -18.88 3.48
C HIS A 366 -22.83 -18.63 3.59
N ILE A 367 -22.28 -17.73 2.76
CA ILE A 367 -20.86 -17.34 2.82
C ILE A 367 -20.51 -16.77 4.20
N ASP A 368 -21.38 -15.91 4.75
CA ASP A 368 -21.15 -15.33 6.07
C ASP A 368 -21.30 -16.38 7.21
N ALA A 369 -22.19 -17.36 7.08
CA ALA A 369 -22.34 -18.40 8.10
C ALA A 369 -21.22 -19.45 8.07
N PHE A 370 -20.73 -19.81 6.89
CA PHE A 370 -19.88 -20.99 6.70
C PHE A 370 -18.47 -20.68 6.19
N ASP A 371 -18.14 -19.42 5.92
CA ASP A 371 -16.84 -18.96 5.39
C ASP A 371 -16.45 -19.63 4.06
N THR A 372 -17.45 -20.12 3.31
CA THR A 372 -17.29 -20.74 1.98
C THR A 372 -18.56 -20.53 1.17
N ILE A 373 -18.43 -20.47 -0.15
CA ILE A 373 -19.57 -20.47 -1.08
C ILE A 373 -19.96 -21.88 -1.49
N GLU A 374 -19.13 -22.88 -1.19
CA GLU A 374 -19.42 -24.29 -1.47
C GLU A 374 -20.50 -24.83 -0.52
N ASP A 375 -21.18 -25.89 -0.94
CA ASP A 375 -22.07 -26.66 -0.08
C ASP A 375 -21.26 -27.29 1.07
N VAL A 376 -21.82 -27.31 2.28
CA VAL A 376 -21.14 -27.79 3.49
C VAL A 376 -21.86 -28.99 4.11
N PRO A 377 -21.13 -29.98 4.67
CA PRO A 377 -21.75 -31.05 5.43
C PRO A 377 -22.26 -30.51 6.77
N ASP A 378 -23.48 -30.89 7.13
CA ASP A 378 -24.07 -30.66 8.45
C ASP A 378 -23.59 -31.73 9.45
N THR A 379 -23.87 -31.48 10.73
CA THR A 379 -23.54 -32.32 11.89
C THR A 379 -24.14 -33.73 11.83
N ASP A 380 -25.23 -33.93 11.10
CA ASP A 380 -25.89 -35.23 10.87
C ASP A 380 -25.42 -35.93 9.58
N GLY A 381 -24.49 -35.33 8.84
CA GLY A 381 -24.00 -35.82 7.55
C GLY A 381 -24.86 -35.41 6.35
N SER A 382 -25.95 -34.65 6.54
CA SER A 382 -26.68 -34.02 5.44
C SER A 382 -25.87 -32.88 4.81
N THR A 383 -26.26 -32.37 3.65
CA THR A 383 -25.56 -31.29 2.96
C THR A 383 -26.38 -30.00 3.01
N ILE A 384 -25.82 -28.96 3.62
CA ILE A 384 -26.35 -27.60 3.59
C ILE A 384 -25.92 -26.97 2.28
N SER A 385 -26.87 -26.82 1.37
CA SER A 385 -26.60 -26.22 0.06
C SER A 385 -26.50 -24.70 0.16
N SER A 386 -25.49 -24.16 -0.50
CA SER A 386 -25.30 -22.73 -0.72
C SER A 386 -26.40 -22.11 -1.60
N GLY A 387 -27.06 -22.91 -2.44
CA GLY A 387 -27.95 -22.45 -3.50
C GLY A 387 -27.20 -22.01 -4.78
N LEU A 388 -25.87 -22.08 -4.81
CA LEU A 388 -25.09 -21.83 -6.01
C LEU A 388 -25.17 -23.03 -6.97
N LYS A 389 -25.25 -22.76 -8.28
CA LYS A 389 -25.25 -23.80 -9.31
C LYS A 389 -23.83 -24.36 -9.44
N PRO A 390 -23.65 -25.69 -9.57
CA PRO A 390 -22.31 -26.30 -9.64
C PRO A 390 -21.42 -25.72 -10.76
N GLU A 391 -22.00 -25.37 -11.91
CA GLU A 391 -21.29 -24.77 -13.04
C GLU A 391 -20.71 -23.36 -12.75
N HIS A 392 -21.20 -22.68 -11.72
CA HIS A 392 -20.74 -21.34 -11.33
C HIS A 392 -19.65 -21.36 -10.25
N LEU A 393 -19.35 -22.51 -9.64
CA LEU A 393 -18.38 -22.61 -8.54
C LEU A 393 -17.00 -22.05 -8.92
N SER A 394 -16.50 -22.34 -10.12
CA SER A 394 -15.18 -21.89 -10.56
C SER A 394 -15.03 -20.38 -10.72
N ILE A 395 -16.14 -19.63 -10.73
CA ILE A 395 -16.13 -18.16 -10.79
C ILE A 395 -15.58 -17.58 -9.48
N PHE A 396 -15.80 -18.30 -8.38
CA PHE A 396 -15.49 -17.86 -7.03
C PHE A 396 -14.28 -18.59 -6.42
N ASP A 397 -13.52 -19.34 -7.23
CA ASP A 397 -12.27 -19.96 -6.80
C ASP A 397 -11.23 -18.86 -6.44
N CYS A 398 -10.73 -18.90 -5.21
CA CYS A 398 -9.75 -17.94 -4.68
C CYS A 398 -8.33 -18.52 -4.65
N ALA A 399 -7.33 -17.69 -4.34
CA ALA A 399 -5.92 -18.11 -4.22
C ALA A 399 -5.71 -19.19 -3.16
N PHE A 400 -6.45 -19.11 -2.05
CA PHE A 400 -6.40 -20.10 -0.98
C PHE A 400 -7.74 -20.80 -0.81
N LYS A 401 -7.65 -22.03 -0.32
CA LYS A 401 -8.79 -22.85 0.04
C LYS A 401 -9.61 -22.16 1.15
N PRO A 402 -10.94 -21.98 1.00
CA PRO A 402 -11.80 -21.51 2.07
C PRO A 402 -11.79 -22.49 3.25
N PHE A 403 -12.04 -22.01 4.47
CA PHE A 403 -11.91 -22.83 5.69
C PHE A 403 -12.72 -24.14 5.65
N LYS A 404 -13.99 -24.05 5.23
CA LYS A 404 -14.88 -25.21 5.03
C LYS A 404 -15.02 -25.64 3.57
N GLY A 405 -14.31 -24.98 2.65
CA GLY A 405 -14.33 -25.30 1.23
C GLY A 405 -13.38 -26.44 0.90
N GLN A 406 -13.30 -26.79 -0.38
CA GLN A 406 -12.34 -27.73 -0.96
C GLN A 406 -11.57 -27.12 -2.12
N ARG A 407 -12.13 -26.10 -2.78
CA ARG A 407 -11.60 -25.55 -4.03
C ARG A 407 -10.65 -24.37 -3.79
N SER A 408 -9.67 -24.24 -4.67
CA SER A 408 -8.80 -23.06 -4.80
C SER A 408 -8.19 -23.06 -6.19
N LEU A 409 -7.69 -21.91 -6.62
CA LEU A 409 -6.95 -21.79 -7.87
C LEU A 409 -5.68 -22.64 -7.81
N ILE A 410 -5.44 -23.41 -8.87
CA ILE A 410 -4.18 -24.14 -9.04
C ILE A 410 -3.07 -23.19 -9.48
N TYR A 411 -1.80 -23.51 -9.19
CA TYR A 411 -0.67 -22.63 -9.51
C TYR A 411 -0.57 -22.26 -11.01
N MET A 412 -0.99 -23.15 -11.91
CA MET A 412 -1.03 -22.86 -13.36
C MET A 412 -2.01 -21.74 -13.72
N ALA A 413 -3.09 -21.55 -12.95
CA ALA A 413 -4.00 -20.43 -13.15
C ALA A 413 -3.31 -19.08 -12.94
N HIS A 414 -2.46 -19.00 -11.92
CA HIS A 414 -1.66 -17.81 -11.64
C HIS A 414 -0.70 -17.54 -12.79
N LEU A 415 0.03 -18.56 -13.25
CA LEU A 415 1.00 -18.43 -14.35
C LEU A 415 0.34 -18.01 -15.66
N ARG A 416 -0.78 -18.66 -16.05
CA ARG A 416 -1.50 -18.33 -17.29
C ARG A 416 -2.03 -16.90 -17.27
N MET A 417 -2.54 -16.43 -16.13
CA MET A 417 -2.98 -15.03 -16.02
C MET A 417 -1.81 -14.05 -16.12
N MET A 418 -0.67 -14.35 -15.47
CA MET A 418 0.53 -13.53 -15.62
C MET A 418 1.03 -13.51 -17.06
N ALA A 419 0.99 -14.66 -17.74
CA ALA A 419 1.50 -14.83 -19.10
C ALA A 419 0.75 -13.99 -20.13
N VAL A 420 -0.57 -13.78 -19.97
CA VAL A 420 -1.33 -12.92 -20.89
C VAL A 420 -1.12 -11.42 -20.66
N ALA A 421 -0.69 -11.02 -19.46
CA ALA A 421 -0.38 -9.62 -19.13
C ALA A 421 1.07 -9.24 -19.44
N GLN A 422 2.01 -10.15 -19.19
CA GLN A 422 3.46 -9.90 -19.23
C GLN A 422 3.97 -9.30 -20.56
N PRO A 423 3.51 -9.74 -21.75
CA PRO A 423 3.95 -9.20 -23.03
C PRO A 423 3.53 -7.76 -23.25
N PHE A 424 2.65 -7.19 -22.43
CA PHE A 424 2.19 -5.81 -22.55
C PHE A 424 2.78 -4.90 -21.48
N LEU A 425 3.56 -5.40 -20.53
CA LEU A 425 4.19 -4.57 -19.50
C LEU A 425 5.61 -4.21 -19.91
N SER A 426 5.93 -2.93 -19.83
CA SER A 426 7.31 -2.48 -20.08
C SER A 426 8.29 -2.99 -19.01
N GLY A 427 7.87 -3.01 -17.73
CA GLY A 427 8.55 -3.76 -16.67
C GLY A 427 7.98 -5.16 -16.49
N ALA A 428 7.78 -5.59 -15.24
CA ALA A 428 7.32 -6.92 -14.85
C ALA A 428 6.08 -6.89 -13.95
N ILE A 429 5.74 -8.04 -13.41
CA ILE A 429 4.60 -8.29 -12.54
C ILE A 429 5.12 -8.70 -11.16
N SER A 430 4.73 -7.96 -10.14
CA SER A 430 4.85 -8.38 -8.75
C SER A 430 3.55 -9.08 -8.34
N LYS A 431 3.48 -10.37 -8.67
CA LYS A 431 2.38 -11.27 -8.31
C LYS A 431 2.96 -12.54 -7.74
N THR A 432 2.30 -13.03 -6.70
CA THR A 432 2.67 -14.29 -6.06
C THR A 432 1.91 -15.45 -6.71
N VAL A 433 2.61 -16.55 -6.97
CA VAL A 433 1.99 -17.85 -7.28
C VAL A 433 1.72 -18.54 -5.95
N ASN A 434 0.46 -18.54 -5.54
CA ASN A 434 0.03 -19.18 -4.30
C ASN A 434 -0.11 -20.69 -4.51
N MET A 435 0.35 -21.46 -3.53
CA MET A 435 0.31 -22.92 -3.55
C MET A 435 -0.16 -23.44 -2.18
N PRO A 436 -0.91 -24.57 -2.15
CA PRO A 436 -1.27 -25.21 -0.90
C PRO A 436 -0.04 -25.80 -0.20
N GLU A 437 -0.17 -26.08 1.10
CA GLU A 437 0.90 -26.67 1.91
C GLU A 437 1.40 -28.02 1.34
N SER A 438 0.50 -28.77 0.69
CA SER A 438 0.78 -30.06 0.05
C SER A 438 1.60 -29.97 -1.24
N ALA A 439 1.83 -28.77 -1.78
CA ALA A 439 2.62 -28.60 -3.00
C ALA A 439 4.05 -29.10 -2.80
N THR A 440 4.54 -29.88 -3.75
CA THR A 440 5.83 -30.54 -3.67
C THR A 440 6.96 -29.68 -4.24
N VAL A 441 8.21 -30.08 -3.99
CA VAL A 441 9.39 -29.50 -4.68
C VAL A 441 9.28 -29.61 -6.20
N GLU A 442 8.65 -30.68 -6.70
CA GLU A 442 8.45 -30.89 -8.13
C GLU A 442 7.44 -29.89 -8.70
N ASP A 443 6.36 -29.58 -7.97
CA ASP A 443 5.39 -28.55 -8.36
C ASP A 443 6.05 -27.17 -8.46
N ILE A 444 6.94 -26.84 -7.52
CA ILE A 444 7.72 -25.60 -7.56
C ILE A 444 8.68 -25.59 -8.75
N THR A 445 9.38 -26.70 -9.00
CA THR A 445 10.27 -26.86 -10.14
C THR A 445 9.51 -26.66 -11.46
N ASN A 446 8.36 -27.31 -11.59
CA ASN A 446 7.48 -27.17 -12.75
C ASN A 446 6.94 -25.75 -12.90
N THR A 447 6.62 -25.07 -11.80
CA THR A 447 6.19 -23.66 -11.85
C THR A 447 7.26 -22.74 -12.43
N TYR A 448 8.53 -22.95 -12.08
CA TYR A 448 9.64 -22.22 -12.68
C TYR A 448 9.82 -22.53 -14.16
N VAL A 449 9.78 -23.81 -14.54
CA VAL A 449 9.89 -24.24 -15.93
C VAL A 449 8.76 -23.69 -16.79
N GLU A 450 7.52 -23.80 -16.32
CA GLU A 450 6.35 -23.33 -17.07
C GLU A 450 6.32 -21.81 -17.18
N GLY A 451 6.65 -21.08 -16.11
CA GLY A 451 6.71 -19.62 -16.23
C GLY A 451 7.83 -19.12 -17.14
N TRP A 452 8.96 -19.85 -17.24
CA TRP A 452 9.98 -19.60 -18.27
C TRP A 452 9.41 -19.83 -19.68
N ARG A 453 8.79 -20.99 -19.92
CA ARG A 453 8.17 -21.35 -21.21
C ARG A 453 7.10 -20.35 -21.65
N LEU A 454 6.33 -19.84 -20.69
CA LEU A 454 5.30 -18.83 -20.90
C LEU A 454 5.85 -17.41 -21.11
N GLY A 455 7.17 -17.22 -21.05
CA GLY A 455 7.79 -15.91 -21.28
C GLY A 455 7.58 -14.92 -20.15
N LEU A 456 7.41 -15.39 -18.91
CA LEU A 456 7.41 -14.52 -17.73
C LEU A 456 8.80 -13.88 -17.55
N LYS A 457 8.84 -12.70 -16.94
CA LYS A 457 10.10 -12.04 -16.58
C LYS A 457 10.59 -12.46 -15.19
N SER A 458 9.65 -12.70 -14.26
CA SER A 458 9.93 -13.09 -12.88
C SER A 458 8.79 -13.90 -12.27
N ILE A 459 9.11 -14.75 -11.30
CA ILE A 459 8.18 -15.56 -10.53
C ILE A 459 8.56 -15.49 -9.05
N ALA A 460 7.57 -15.22 -8.21
CA ALA A 460 7.63 -15.44 -6.77
C ALA A 460 6.60 -16.50 -6.39
N ILE A 461 6.97 -17.45 -5.55
CA ILE A 461 6.09 -18.54 -5.10
C ILE A 461 5.87 -18.40 -3.61
N TYR A 462 4.62 -18.45 -3.19
CA TYR A 462 4.26 -18.60 -1.79
C TYR A 462 3.52 -19.91 -1.63
N ARG A 463 4.16 -20.85 -0.94
CA ARG A 463 3.54 -22.09 -0.51
C ARG A 463 3.03 -21.88 0.91
N ASP A 464 1.80 -22.28 1.16
CA ASP A 464 1.24 -22.20 2.52
C ASP A 464 2.15 -22.94 3.52
N SER A 465 2.29 -22.38 4.73
CA SER A 465 3.26 -22.81 5.76
C SER A 465 4.75 -22.68 5.38
N SER A 466 5.14 -22.09 4.25
CA SER A 466 6.57 -21.86 3.94
C SER A 466 7.20 -20.74 4.78
N LYS A 467 6.38 -19.82 5.30
CA LYS A 467 6.76 -18.81 6.31
C LYS A 467 5.79 -18.93 7.49
N ARG A 468 6.30 -19.21 8.70
CA ARG A 468 5.49 -19.52 9.91
C ARG A 468 4.72 -18.32 10.50
N SER A 469 4.92 -17.11 9.98
CA SER A 469 4.19 -15.90 10.37
C SER A 469 3.53 -15.27 9.14
N ALA A 470 2.21 -15.39 9.03
CA ALA A 470 1.42 -14.76 7.98
C ALA A 470 0.54 -13.64 8.58
N PRO A 471 0.51 -12.43 8.00
CA PRO A 471 -0.30 -11.32 8.51
C PRO A 471 -1.80 -11.44 8.18
N LEU A 472 -2.20 -12.36 7.28
CA LEU A 472 -3.57 -12.60 6.84
C LEU A 472 -3.84 -14.10 6.87
N ASN A 473 -4.90 -14.53 7.56
CA ASN A 473 -5.28 -15.93 7.71
C ASN A 473 -6.70 -16.16 7.17
N THR A 474 -6.91 -17.34 6.58
CA THR A 474 -8.23 -17.84 6.14
C THR A 474 -9.03 -18.51 7.27
N ARG A 475 -8.44 -18.62 8.47
CA ARG A 475 -9.04 -19.25 9.65
C ARG A 475 -8.99 -18.34 10.87
N LYS A 476 -9.99 -18.50 11.75
CA LYS A 476 -9.95 -18.12 13.16
C LYS A 476 -8.91 -18.99 13.89
N THR A 477 -7.66 -18.56 14.03
CA THR A 477 -6.66 -19.30 14.81
C THR A 477 -6.81 -19.01 16.30
N LYS A 478 -6.82 -20.07 17.12
CA LYS A 478 -6.84 -20.00 18.60
C LYS A 478 -5.48 -19.59 19.20
N ASP A 479 -4.38 -19.69 18.44
CA ASP A 479 -3.01 -19.43 18.92
C ASP A 479 -2.57 -17.96 18.87
N MET A 480 -3.49 -17.00 19.00
CA MET A 480 -3.15 -15.57 19.01
C MET A 480 -3.78 -14.85 20.21
N GLY A 481 -3.31 -15.22 21.41
CA GLY A 481 -3.46 -14.39 22.61
C GLY A 481 -4.54 -14.80 23.62
N ALA A 482 -4.94 -16.08 23.67
CA ALA A 482 -5.70 -16.61 24.80
C ALA A 482 -4.88 -17.70 25.47
N ALA A 483 -4.30 -17.39 26.64
CA ALA A 483 -3.82 -18.41 27.56
C ALA A 483 -5.05 -19.11 28.15
N GLU A 484 -5.17 -20.42 27.94
CA GLU A 484 -5.46 -21.40 29.00
C GLU A 484 -5.47 -22.83 28.46
N ASP A 485 -4.68 -23.65 29.17
CA ASP A 485 -4.76 -25.07 29.49
C ASP A 485 -5.16 -26.09 28.42
N VAL A 486 -4.15 -26.85 27.98
CA VAL A 486 -4.34 -28.19 27.43
C VAL A 486 -3.57 -29.18 28.28
N ASP A 487 -4.35 -29.89 29.10
CA ASP A 487 -4.01 -31.13 29.77
C ASP A 487 -3.63 -32.21 28.74
N LEU A 488 -2.40 -32.73 28.82
CA LEU A 488 -1.95 -33.88 28.04
C LEU A 488 -1.13 -34.80 28.94
N ALA A 489 -1.85 -35.82 29.44
CA ALA A 489 -1.30 -36.97 30.12
C ALA A 489 -0.24 -37.68 29.25
N LEU A 490 0.96 -37.90 29.82
CA LEU A 490 1.80 -39.10 29.65
C LEU A 490 3.02 -39.03 30.61
N GLY A 491 2.84 -39.62 31.80
CA GLY A 491 3.81 -40.39 32.59
C GLY A 491 5.26 -39.90 32.76
N VAL A 492 5.49 -38.98 33.70
CA VAL A 492 6.68 -38.93 34.59
C VAL A 492 6.25 -38.32 35.93
N THR A 493 5.68 -39.13 36.84
CA THR A 493 4.90 -38.65 38.00
C THR A 493 5.69 -38.55 39.33
N VAL A 494 7.00 -38.32 39.32
CA VAL A 494 7.74 -38.24 40.61
C VAL A 494 8.65 -37.01 40.74
N GLU A 495 9.17 -36.42 39.65
CA GLU A 495 9.97 -35.19 39.73
C GLU A 495 9.17 -33.89 39.52
N ARG A 496 7.91 -33.98 39.09
CA ARG A 496 7.12 -32.80 38.72
C ARG A 496 6.55 -32.05 39.93
N ASP A 497 6.14 -32.76 40.98
CA ASP A 497 5.56 -32.13 42.17
C ASP A 497 6.58 -31.30 42.97
N GLU A 498 7.85 -31.75 43.04
CA GLU A 498 8.92 -30.97 43.70
C GLU A 498 9.30 -29.73 42.86
N LEU A 499 9.29 -29.86 41.54
CA LEU A 499 9.58 -28.76 40.63
C LEU A 499 8.44 -27.73 40.60
N GLU A 500 7.18 -28.17 40.59
CA GLU A 500 5.99 -27.31 40.65
C GLU A 500 5.95 -26.52 41.96
N LYS A 501 6.31 -27.15 43.09
CA LYS A 501 6.41 -26.46 44.38
C LYS A 501 7.50 -25.39 44.38
N ARG A 502 8.64 -25.70 43.76
CA ARG A 502 9.78 -24.76 43.67
C ARG A 502 9.50 -23.60 42.72
N ILE A 503 8.76 -23.84 41.65
CA ILE A 503 8.31 -22.82 40.70
C ILE A 503 7.31 -21.88 41.38
N LEU A 504 6.33 -22.41 42.11
CA LEU A 504 5.38 -21.60 42.89
C LEU A 504 6.08 -20.72 43.94
N GLU A 505 7.04 -21.27 44.67
CA GLU A 505 7.85 -20.49 45.64
C GLU A 505 8.64 -19.36 44.94
N LEU A 506 9.26 -19.65 43.79
CA LEU A 506 10.01 -18.67 43.02
C LEU A 506 9.12 -17.62 42.37
N GLU A 507 7.91 -17.97 41.94
CA GLU A 507 6.92 -17.06 41.37
C GLU A 507 6.37 -16.10 42.43
N GLU A 508 6.16 -16.57 43.66
CA GLU A 508 5.76 -15.74 44.80
C GLU A 508 6.89 -14.76 45.19
N GLU A 509 8.14 -15.23 45.18
CA GLU A 509 9.32 -14.42 45.47
C GLU A 509 9.57 -13.35 44.38
N LEU A 510 9.38 -13.71 43.11
CA LEU A 510 9.41 -12.78 41.96
C LEU A 510 8.26 -11.77 41.98
N GLY A 511 7.06 -12.19 42.39
CA GLY A 511 5.91 -11.31 42.57
C GLY A 511 6.15 -10.25 43.63
N MET A 512 6.75 -10.64 44.76
CA MET A 512 7.13 -9.71 45.83
C MET A 512 8.27 -8.76 45.44
N LEU A 513 9.23 -9.22 44.63
CA LEU A 513 10.33 -8.38 44.11
C LEU A 513 9.84 -7.37 43.06
N ARG A 514 8.96 -7.78 42.14
CA ARG A 514 8.34 -6.88 41.14
C ARG A 514 7.47 -5.79 41.78
N GLY A 515 6.73 -6.12 42.84
CA GLY A 515 5.93 -5.16 43.59
C GLY A 515 6.73 -4.06 44.32
N LYS A 516 8.05 -4.25 44.49
CA LYS A 516 8.94 -3.27 45.13
C LYS A 516 9.68 -2.35 44.15
N LEU A 517 9.71 -2.65 42.85
CA LEU A 517 10.54 -1.93 41.87
C LEU A 517 9.81 -0.82 41.09
N ASP A 518 8.48 -0.87 40.97
CA ASP A 518 7.71 0.10 40.14
C ASP A 518 6.76 0.98 40.95
N LYS A 519 7.32 1.84 41.80
CA LYS A 519 6.64 3.10 42.16
C LYS A 519 7.43 4.23 41.52
N PRO A 520 6.91 4.89 40.48
CA PRO A 520 7.64 5.97 39.84
C PRO A 520 7.79 7.11 40.86
N LEU A 521 9.03 7.36 41.30
CA LEU A 521 9.35 8.40 42.26
C LEU A 521 9.38 9.73 41.53
N ARG A 522 8.43 10.60 41.84
CA ARG A 522 8.41 11.97 41.31
C ARG A 522 9.64 12.71 41.82
N HIS A 523 10.55 13.08 40.92
CA HIS A 523 11.67 13.95 41.23
C HIS A 523 11.14 15.40 41.31
N ARG A 524 10.95 15.91 42.53
CA ARG A 524 10.50 17.30 42.72
C ARG A 524 11.66 18.26 42.51
N MET A 525 11.36 19.39 41.87
CA MET A 525 12.35 20.46 41.70
C MET A 525 12.60 21.21 43.01
N PRO A 526 13.82 21.73 43.25
CA PRO A 526 14.13 22.60 44.38
C PRO A 526 13.34 23.91 44.34
N ASP A 527 13.07 24.51 45.50
CA ASP A 527 12.30 25.77 45.62
C ASP A 527 12.99 26.94 44.91
N THR A 528 14.32 26.93 44.81
CA THR A 528 15.13 27.91 44.06
C THR A 528 15.88 27.20 42.94
N ARG A 529 15.72 27.66 41.69
CA ARG A 529 16.25 27.00 40.49
C ARG A 529 16.51 27.97 39.35
N MET A 530 17.37 27.57 38.42
CA MET A 530 17.58 28.31 37.18
C MET A 530 16.39 28.11 36.24
N SER A 531 15.96 29.16 35.55
CA SER A 531 14.93 29.08 34.52
C SER A 531 15.33 29.83 33.26
N LEU A 532 14.85 29.35 32.11
CA LEU A 532 15.03 29.96 30.82
C LEU A 532 13.67 30.45 30.32
N THR A 533 13.57 31.75 30.05
CA THR A 533 12.33 32.38 29.56
C THR A 533 12.48 32.84 28.11
N HIS A 534 11.55 32.45 27.25
CA HIS A 534 11.52 32.80 25.83
C HIS A 534 10.19 33.43 25.43
N ARG A 535 10.23 34.62 24.87
CA ARG A 535 9.05 35.30 24.30
C ARG A 535 8.78 34.78 22.89
N PHE A 536 7.54 34.41 22.61
CA PHE A 536 7.11 33.98 21.28
C PHE A 536 5.88 34.74 20.80
N GLU A 537 5.69 34.72 19.48
CA GLU A 537 4.55 35.33 18.80
C GLU A 537 4.15 34.45 17.62
N ILE A 538 2.89 34.02 17.59
CA ILE A 538 2.33 33.18 16.52
C ILE A 538 1.05 33.85 16.05
N ALA A 539 0.98 34.24 14.77
CA ALA A 539 -0.21 34.84 14.17
C ALA A 539 -0.79 36.03 14.98
N GLY A 540 0.06 36.87 15.57
CA GLY A 540 -0.34 38.03 16.39
C GLY A 540 -0.73 37.69 17.85
N HIS A 541 -0.64 36.43 18.26
CA HIS A 541 -0.76 36.03 19.67
C HIS A 541 0.61 35.97 20.32
N GLU A 542 0.84 36.81 21.32
CA GLU A 542 2.08 36.84 22.10
C GLU A 542 1.98 35.97 23.36
N GLY A 543 3.10 35.34 23.73
CA GLY A 543 3.24 34.55 24.95
C GLY A 543 4.69 34.36 25.37
N TYR A 544 4.86 33.77 26.55
CA TYR A 544 6.16 33.46 27.16
C TYR A 544 6.22 31.98 27.50
N ILE A 545 7.34 31.34 27.20
CA ILE A 545 7.69 29.98 27.63
C ILE A 545 8.72 30.13 28.73
N THR A 546 8.45 29.62 29.92
CA THR A 546 9.40 29.59 31.03
C THR A 546 9.70 28.14 31.39
N VAL A 547 10.95 27.74 31.26
CA VAL A 547 11.42 26.37 31.53
C VAL A 547 12.31 26.39 32.75
N GLY A 548 11.93 25.71 33.82
CA GLY A 548 12.81 25.52 34.97
C GLY A 548 13.72 24.32 34.75
N LEU A 549 14.98 24.45 35.15
CA LEU A 549 16.03 23.47 34.94
C LEU A 549 16.43 22.79 36.26
N TYR A 550 16.77 21.51 36.17
CA TYR A 550 17.52 20.82 37.22
C TYR A 550 18.99 21.28 37.23
N GLU A 551 19.74 20.90 38.26
CA GLU A 551 21.16 21.25 38.40
C GLU A 551 22.03 20.71 37.25
N ASP A 552 21.58 19.65 36.58
CA ASP A 552 22.24 19.05 35.41
C ASP A 552 21.90 19.76 34.08
N GLY A 553 21.07 20.80 34.12
CA GLY A 553 20.61 21.55 32.94
C GLY A 553 19.45 20.93 32.18
N GLN A 554 18.89 19.80 32.62
CA GLN A 554 17.71 19.20 32.02
C GLN A 554 16.42 19.95 32.38
N PRO A 555 15.42 20.02 31.49
CA PRO A 555 14.15 20.67 31.80
C PRO A 555 13.31 19.85 32.77
N GLY A 556 12.87 20.47 33.86
CA GLY A 556 12.03 19.85 34.90
C GLY A 556 10.63 20.44 35.04
N GLU A 557 10.39 21.62 34.49
CA GLU A 557 9.08 22.26 34.46
C GLU A 557 8.92 23.17 33.24
N LEU A 558 7.67 23.39 32.86
CA LEU A 558 7.28 24.20 31.72
C LEU A 558 6.05 25.04 32.10
N PHE A 559 6.19 26.35 32.04
CA PHE A 559 5.09 27.30 32.11
C PHE A 559 4.92 28.01 30.78
N ILE A 560 3.66 28.21 30.38
CA ILE A 560 3.31 28.89 29.13
C ILE A 560 2.32 29.99 29.47
N THR A 561 2.77 31.24 29.45
CA THR A 561 1.93 32.40 29.79
C THR A 561 1.53 33.14 28.53
N MET A 562 0.23 33.29 28.26
CA MET A 562 -0.28 34.02 27.11
C MET A 562 -0.62 35.46 27.48
N SER A 563 -0.32 36.44 26.62
CA SER A 563 -0.48 37.88 26.91
C SER A 563 -1.93 38.36 27.03
N LYS A 564 -2.93 37.57 26.60
CA LYS A 564 -4.36 37.84 26.83
C LYS A 564 -4.86 36.94 27.97
N GLU A 565 -4.73 37.44 29.21
CA GLU A 565 -5.20 36.77 30.42
C GLU A 565 -6.73 36.55 30.38
N GLY A 566 -7.18 35.38 30.84
CA GLY A 566 -8.60 35.02 30.92
C GLY A 566 -9.22 34.39 29.66
N SER A 567 -8.44 34.11 28.61
CA SER A 567 -8.93 33.38 27.42
C SER A 567 -8.89 31.86 27.61
N THR A 568 -9.77 31.12 26.93
CA THR A 568 -9.76 29.64 26.88
C THR A 568 -8.38 29.07 26.49
N ILE A 569 -7.63 29.81 25.67
CA ILE A 569 -6.29 29.46 25.22
C ILE A 569 -5.29 29.53 26.39
N GLY A 570 -5.40 30.52 27.28
CA GLY A 570 -4.56 30.63 28.47
C GLY A 570 -4.70 29.41 29.39
N GLY A 571 -5.94 29.06 29.76
CA GLY A 571 -6.20 27.89 30.62
C GLY A 571 -5.79 26.55 29.98
N LEU A 572 -5.92 26.42 28.65
CA LEU A 572 -5.44 25.23 27.94
C LEU A 572 -3.90 25.14 27.98
N MET A 573 -3.20 26.24 27.76
CA MET A 573 -1.73 26.27 27.79
C MET A 573 -1.17 26.06 29.20
N ASP A 574 -1.83 26.58 30.23
CA ASP A 574 -1.49 26.28 31.63
C ASP A 574 -1.63 24.78 31.94
N THR A 575 -2.68 24.14 31.41
CA THR A 575 -2.90 22.71 31.56
C THR A 575 -1.80 21.91 30.85
N VAL A 576 -1.44 22.29 29.63
CA VAL A 576 -0.35 21.64 28.87
C VAL A 576 0.99 21.81 29.56
N GLY A 577 1.32 23.01 30.06
CA GLY A 577 2.53 23.27 30.84
C GLY A 577 2.59 22.43 32.11
N THR A 578 1.48 22.35 32.85
CA THR A 578 1.38 21.56 34.09
C THR A 578 1.55 20.06 33.83
N LEU A 579 0.86 19.51 32.84
CA LEU A 579 0.98 18.10 32.47
C LEU A 579 2.41 17.76 32.00
N THR A 580 3.02 18.64 31.22
CA THR A 580 4.40 18.46 30.74
C THR A 580 5.39 18.50 31.91
N SER A 581 5.19 19.41 32.87
CA SER A 581 6.01 19.49 34.09
C SER A 581 5.90 18.21 34.93
N ILE A 582 4.69 17.67 35.08
CA ILE A 582 4.49 16.39 35.77
C ILE A 582 5.20 15.26 35.01
N ALA A 583 5.02 15.16 33.70
CA ALA A 583 5.65 14.13 32.89
C ALA A 583 7.19 14.15 33.02
N LEU A 584 7.81 15.32 32.94
CA LEU A 584 9.26 15.48 33.10
C LEU A 584 9.73 15.07 34.51
N GLN A 585 8.97 15.43 35.56
CA GLN A 585 9.29 15.05 36.95
C GLN A 585 9.12 13.55 37.24
N TYR A 586 8.34 12.84 36.42
CA TYR A 586 8.21 11.38 36.47
C TYR A 586 9.17 10.65 35.51
N GLY A 587 10.12 11.36 34.90
CA GLY A 587 11.19 10.77 34.09
C GLY A 587 10.80 10.48 32.64
N VAL A 588 9.74 11.08 32.11
CA VAL A 588 9.40 10.94 30.68
C VAL A 588 10.47 11.66 29.83
N PRO A 589 11.12 10.97 28.87
CA PRO A 589 12.13 11.59 28.01
C PRO A 589 11.54 12.72 27.14
N LEU A 590 12.25 13.85 27.07
CA LEU A 590 11.83 15.03 26.29
C LEU A 590 11.67 14.70 24.81
N GLU A 591 12.54 13.86 24.25
CA GLU A 591 12.49 13.40 22.85
C GLU A 591 11.14 12.74 22.52
N GLY A 592 10.59 11.98 23.47
CA GLY A 592 9.28 11.34 23.33
C GLY A 592 8.15 12.36 23.26
N LEU A 593 8.21 13.39 24.10
CA LEU A 593 7.24 14.49 24.11
C LEU A 593 7.33 15.32 22.81
N VAL A 594 8.54 15.71 22.40
CA VAL A 594 8.75 16.48 21.15
C VAL A 594 8.27 15.69 19.94
N LYS A 595 8.57 14.39 19.85
CA LYS A 595 8.09 13.54 18.74
C LYS A 595 6.55 13.47 18.67
N LYS A 596 5.87 13.53 19.82
CA LYS A 596 4.41 13.38 19.89
C LYS A 596 3.65 14.69 19.65
N PHE A 597 4.20 15.81 20.11
CA PHE A 597 3.52 17.10 20.14
C PHE A 597 3.99 18.08 19.06
N ALA A 598 5.17 17.89 18.46
CA ALA A 598 5.57 18.62 17.27
C ALA A 598 4.62 18.32 16.09
N TYR A 599 4.32 19.34 15.30
CA TYR A 599 3.45 19.36 14.13
C TYR A 599 1.97 19.06 14.40
N GLN A 600 1.53 19.12 15.66
CA GLN A 600 0.09 19.11 15.97
C GLN A 600 -0.59 20.37 15.41
N ARG A 601 -1.78 20.20 14.85
CA ARG A 601 -2.50 21.24 14.10
C ARG A 601 -3.76 21.68 14.84
N PHE A 602 -3.79 22.93 15.26
CA PHE A 602 -4.98 23.62 15.75
C PHE A 602 -4.69 25.12 15.93
N GLU A 603 -5.73 25.95 15.91
CA GLU A 603 -5.58 27.39 16.07
C GLU A 603 -5.27 27.78 17.52
N PRO A 604 -4.38 28.78 17.78
CA PRO A 604 -3.72 29.65 16.79
C PRO A 604 -2.56 28.99 16.03
N SER A 605 -2.57 29.13 14.70
CA SER A 605 -1.51 28.68 13.80
C SER A 605 -1.03 29.80 12.87
N GLY A 606 0.24 29.78 12.44
CA GLY A 606 0.76 30.77 11.48
C GLY A 606 2.25 31.04 11.57
N PHE A 607 2.66 32.16 10.95
CA PHE A 607 4.05 32.61 10.94
C PHE A 607 4.51 33.06 12.33
N THR A 608 5.78 32.83 12.62
CA THR A 608 6.42 33.23 13.87
C THR A 608 7.65 34.08 13.58
N LYS A 609 8.07 34.87 14.59
CA LYS A 609 9.29 35.69 14.51
C LYS A 609 10.57 34.90 14.81
N ASN A 610 10.47 33.60 15.09
CA ASN A 610 11.62 32.75 15.39
C ASN A 610 12.32 32.29 14.09
N PRO A 611 13.60 32.63 13.87
CA PRO A 611 14.32 32.24 12.65
C PRO A 611 14.46 30.72 12.49
N ASP A 612 14.46 29.98 13.60
CA ASP A 612 14.57 28.52 13.61
C ASP A 612 13.21 27.83 13.39
N ILE A 613 12.09 28.53 13.63
CA ILE A 613 10.71 28.02 13.50
C ILE A 613 9.85 29.06 12.77
N ARG A 614 10.02 29.22 11.45
CA ARG A 614 9.33 30.27 10.67
C ARG A 614 7.80 30.17 10.66
N THR A 615 7.28 28.95 10.77
CA THR A 615 5.84 28.65 10.79
C THR A 615 5.53 27.58 11.84
N ALA A 616 4.47 27.80 12.60
CA ALA A 616 3.93 26.85 13.56
C ALA A 616 2.50 26.48 13.23
N THR A 617 2.15 25.19 13.35
CA THR A 617 0.79 24.70 13.08
C THR A 617 -0.13 24.71 14.31
N SER A 618 0.42 25.04 15.48
CA SER A 618 -0.29 25.36 16.73
C SER A 618 0.68 25.98 17.74
N ILE A 619 0.17 26.51 18.86
CA ILE A 619 1.02 26.93 19.98
C ILE A 619 1.81 25.73 20.55
N THR A 620 1.16 24.58 20.71
CA THR A 620 1.81 23.35 21.20
C THR A 620 2.93 22.89 20.26
N ASP A 621 2.70 22.91 18.95
CA ASP A 621 3.74 22.63 17.95
C ASP A 621 4.97 23.54 18.16
N TYR A 622 4.75 24.84 18.27
CA TYR A 622 5.83 25.80 18.48
C TYR A 622 6.61 25.54 19.77
N VAL A 623 5.90 25.32 20.88
CA VAL A 623 6.53 25.11 22.21
C VAL A 623 7.42 23.86 22.19
N PHE A 624 6.93 22.73 21.68
CA PHE A 624 7.71 21.49 21.68
C PHE A 624 8.83 21.49 20.64
N ARG A 625 8.66 22.12 19.48
CA ARG A 625 9.76 22.32 18.53
C ARG A 625 10.84 23.24 19.10
N TRP A 626 10.44 24.30 19.81
CA TRP A 626 11.39 25.20 20.47
C TRP A 626 12.16 24.48 21.60
N LEU A 627 11.47 23.69 22.44
CA LEU A 627 12.12 22.83 23.43
C LEU A 627 13.11 21.85 22.79
N GLY A 628 12.72 21.25 21.66
CA GLY A 628 13.62 20.40 20.86
C GLY A 628 14.87 21.15 20.41
N CYS A 629 14.71 22.36 19.86
CA CYS A 629 15.85 23.19 19.43
C CYS A 629 16.79 23.60 20.56
N GLN A 630 16.29 23.73 21.80
CA GLN A 630 17.12 24.16 22.95
C GLN A 630 17.80 22.99 23.67
N PHE A 631 17.09 21.89 23.89
CA PHE A 631 17.53 20.84 24.82
C PHE A 631 17.92 19.53 24.12
N ILE A 632 17.51 19.30 22.87
CA ILE A 632 17.84 18.08 22.13
C ILE A 632 19.02 18.35 21.18
N LYS A 633 20.15 17.70 21.44
CA LYS A 633 21.36 17.83 20.64
C LYS A 633 21.12 17.39 19.18
N GLY A 634 21.46 18.24 18.21
CA GLY A 634 21.30 17.94 16.78
C GLY A 634 19.90 18.23 16.22
N TYR A 635 18.90 18.51 17.07
CA TYR A 635 17.53 18.75 16.62
C TYR A 635 17.43 20.06 15.84
N LYS A 636 18.09 21.11 16.31
CA LYS A 636 18.10 22.42 15.66
C LYS A 636 18.72 22.37 14.27
N GLU A 637 19.85 21.70 14.13
CA GLU A 637 20.56 21.54 12.85
C GLU A 637 19.75 20.74 11.83
N ALA A 638 19.01 19.73 12.30
CA ALA A 638 18.17 18.89 11.45
C ALA A 638 16.86 19.56 10.99
N THR A 639 16.36 20.57 11.72
CA THR A 639 15.01 21.11 11.52
C THR A 639 14.95 22.59 11.14
N SER A 640 16.03 23.35 11.34
CA SER A 640 16.06 24.79 11.01
C SER A 640 16.17 25.01 9.50
N PRO A 641 15.42 25.98 8.91
CA PRO A 641 15.53 26.31 7.50
C PRO A 641 16.97 26.71 7.12
N SER A 642 17.53 26.13 6.06
CA SER A 642 18.92 26.41 5.63
C SER A 642 19.13 27.89 5.34
N ARG A 643 20.09 28.52 6.04
CA ARG A 643 20.45 29.96 5.91
C ARG A 643 21.05 30.37 4.56
N GLY A 644 21.14 29.46 3.58
CA GLY A 644 21.81 29.67 2.29
C GLY A 644 20.90 30.08 1.13
N GLN A 645 19.58 30.17 1.34
CA GLN A 645 18.65 30.56 0.27
C GLN A 645 18.54 32.09 0.22
N THR A 646 18.99 32.71 -0.88
CA THR A 646 18.80 34.15 -1.10
C THR A 646 17.30 34.43 -1.28
N GLU A 647 16.69 35.14 -0.33
CA GLU A 647 15.28 35.52 -0.40
C GLU A 647 15.07 36.51 -1.56
N LEU A 648 14.26 36.11 -2.54
CA LEU A 648 13.77 37.02 -3.57
C LEU A 648 12.60 37.83 -2.99
N PRO A 649 12.63 39.17 -3.04
CA PRO A 649 11.58 39.99 -2.46
C PRO A 649 10.32 39.91 -3.33
N LEU A 650 9.36 39.08 -2.92
CA LEU A 650 8.01 39.07 -3.46
C LEU A 650 7.22 40.21 -2.81
N LYS A 651 7.06 41.32 -3.56
CA LYS A 651 6.43 42.58 -3.10
C LYS A 651 4.95 42.44 -2.71
N GLU A 652 4.32 41.32 -2.99
CA GLU A 652 2.87 41.10 -2.85
C GLU A 652 2.47 40.52 -1.48
N ILE A 653 3.41 39.95 -0.72
CA ILE A 653 3.14 39.32 0.59
C ILE A 653 2.65 40.34 1.65
N PRO A 654 3.24 41.55 1.79
CA PRO A 654 2.78 42.51 2.80
C PRO A 654 1.35 43.02 2.55
N GLU A 655 0.91 43.05 1.30
CA GLU A 655 -0.45 43.43 0.92
C GLU A 655 -1.46 42.30 1.20
N MET A 656 -1.05 41.04 1.03
CA MET A 656 -1.85 39.86 1.40
C MET A 656 -2.01 39.75 2.92
N GLU A 657 -0.96 40.02 3.70
CA GLU A 657 -1.00 40.01 5.16
C GLU A 657 -1.91 41.11 5.73
N LYS A 658 -1.86 42.33 5.16
CA LYS A 658 -2.78 43.42 5.53
C LYS A 658 -4.25 43.11 5.22
N LYS A 659 -4.53 42.36 4.15
CA LYS A 659 -5.90 41.92 3.82
C LYS A 659 -6.41 40.80 4.72
N ALA A 660 -5.53 39.95 5.25
CA ALA A 660 -5.92 38.84 6.14
C ALA A 660 -6.25 39.29 7.57
N LEU A 661 -5.61 40.35 8.07
CA LEU A 661 -5.78 40.84 9.45
C LEU A 661 -7.13 41.51 9.76
N ASN A 662 -7.89 41.96 8.76
CA ASN A 662 -9.11 42.76 8.93
C ASN A 662 -10.40 42.08 8.44
N ARG A 663 -10.51 40.74 8.57
CA ARG A 663 -11.77 40.04 8.29
C ARG A 663 -12.55 39.75 9.59
N PRO A 664 -13.80 40.23 9.75
CA PRO A 664 -14.69 39.76 10.82
C PRO A 664 -14.96 38.25 10.67
N VAL A 665 -14.98 37.55 11.80
CA VAL A 665 -14.94 36.08 11.91
C VAL A 665 -16.20 35.36 11.36
N SER A 666 -17.24 36.10 10.95
CA SER A 666 -18.48 35.52 10.41
C SER A 666 -18.41 35.09 8.94
N ASP A 667 -17.41 35.53 8.15
CA ASP A 667 -17.38 35.32 6.70
C ASP A 667 -16.14 34.56 6.19
N LEU A 668 -15.70 33.55 6.93
CA LEU A 668 -14.77 32.54 6.42
C LEU A 668 -15.57 31.40 5.78
N PRO A 669 -15.38 31.09 4.48
CA PRO A 669 -16.07 29.98 3.83
C PRO A 669 -15.59 28.65 4.44
N ARG A 670 -16.52 27.92 5.06
CA ARG A 670 -16.34 26.52 5.39
C ARG A 670 -16.38 25.72 4.09
N THR A 671 -15.28 25.03 3.78
CA THR A 671 -15.22 23.81 2.96
C THR A 671 -16.03 23.82 1.64
N GLY A 672 -15.34 24.13 0.54
CA GLY A 672 -15.32 23.37 -0.73
C GLY A 672 -16.56 22.68 -1.33
N GLU A 673 -17.80 23.15 -1.11
CA GLU A 673 -19.00 22.58 -1.78
C GLU A 673 -19.75 23.56 -2.69
N LYS A 674 -19.24 24.77 -2.94
CA LYS A 674 -19.96 25.83 -3.67
C LYS A 674 -19.41 26.22 -5.05
N GLU A 675 -18.60 25.39 -5.70
CA GLU A 675 -18.22 25.61 -7.11
C GLU A 675 -18.89 24.66 -8.11
N LEU A 676 -19.74 23.73 -7.67
CA LEU A 676 -20.43 22.80 -8.59
C LEU A 676 -21.86 23.23 -9.01
N ILE A 677 -22.39 24.34 -8.48
CA ILE A 677 -23.77 24.78 -8.78
C ILE A 677 -23.83 26.02 -9.70
N ASP A 678 -22.75 26.80 -9.82
CA ASP A 678 -22.74 28.04 -10.64
C ASP A 678 -22.41 27.82 -12.13
N VAL A 679 -22.28 26.58 -12.60
CA VAL A 679 -22.05 26.28 -14.04
C VAL A 679 -23.34 25.87 -14.78
N ILE A 680 -24.46 25.65 -14.07
CA ILE A 680 -25.71 25.14 -14.70
C ILE A 680 -26.80 26.22 -14.85
N THR A 681 -26.69 27.39 -14.22
CA THR A 681 -27.68 28.48 -14.35
C THR A 681 -27.09 29.74 -14.99
N ASN A 682 -26.85 29.69 -16.30
CA ASN A 682 -26.82 30.91 -17.11
C ASN A 682 -28.26 31.35 -17.37
N ASN A 683 -28.72 32.43 -16.73
CA ASN A 683 -29.70 33.31 -17.33
C ASN A 683 -29.54 34.75 -16.86
N VAL A 684 -29.66 35.63 -17.84
CA VAL A 684 -29.42 37.06 -17.85
C VAL A 684 -30.37 37.81 -16.91
N LEU A 685 -29.86 38.88 -16.30
CA LEU A 685 -30.58 39.88 -15.52
C LEU A 685 -31.80 40.44 -16.26
N ASN A 686 -32.98 40.45 -15.61
CA ASN A 686 -33.93 41.54 -15.77
C ASN A 686 -34.89 41.69 -14.57
N GLU A 687 -35.20 42.95 -14.28
CA GLU A 687 -35.92 43.49 -13.13
C GLU A 687 -37.42 43.10 -13.07
N GLY A 688 -38.00 43.05 -11.86
CA GLY A 688 -39.47 43.09 -11.67
C GLY A 688 -39.99 42.44 -10.38
N GLN A 689 -40.86 43.17 -9.68
CA GLN A 689 -41.50 42.90 -8.37
C GLN A 689 -42.55 41.74 -8.35
N PRO A 690 -43.13 41.37 -7.17
CA PRO A 690 -43.50 40.00 -6.80
C PRO A 690 -44.95 39.61 -7.09
N GLN A 691 -45.24 38.32 -7.32
CA GLN A 691 -46.57 37.75 -7.12
C GLN A 691 -46.52 36.29 -6.65
N LEU A 692 -47.37 36.03 -5.64
CA LEU A 692 -47.69 34.79 -4.97
C LEU A 692 -48.37 33.77 -5.91
N GLY A 693 -48.05 32.48 -5.79
CA GLY A 693 -48.97 31.43 -6.24
C GLY A 693 -48.38 30.03 -6.49
N SER A 694 -48.69 29.12 -5.57
CA SER A 694 -48.97 27.68 -5.74
C SER A 694 -47.95 26.65 -5.23
N ASN A 695 -48.57 25.65 -4.59
CA ASN A 695 -47.99 24.54 -3.84
C ASN A 695 -47.21 23.57 -4.73
N GLY A 696 -45.98 23.27 -4.32
CA GLY A 696 -45.23 22.12 -4.80
C GLY A 696 -44.03 21.90 -3.88
N SER A 697 -44.16 20.98 -2.91
CA SER A 697 -43.01 20.50 -2.16
C SER A 697 -42.00 19.88 -3.13
N SER A 698 -40.76 20.33 -3.04
CA SER A 698 -39.70 19.90 -3.95
C SER A 698 -39.36 18.42 -3.74
N HIS A 699 -38.88 17.74 -4.78
CA HIS A 699 -38.44 16.35 -4.73
C HIS A 699 -37.41 16.10 -3.60
N ALA A 700 -36.63 17.12 -3.22
CA ALA A 700 -35.68 17.07 -2.13
C ALA A 700 -36.32 16.94 -0.74
N GLU A 701 -37.53 17.48 -0.52
CA GLU A 701 -38.23 17.38 0.77
C GLU A 701 -38.85 16.00 0.99
N ARG A 702 -39.42 15.39 -0.07
CA ARG A 702 -39.95 14.00 0.00
C ARG A 702 -38.83 12.96 0.19
N VAL A 703 -37.64 13.23 -0.36
CA VAL A 703 -36.46 12.36 -0.17
C VAL A 703 -35.94 12.45 1.28
N LYS A 704 -36.04 13.62 1.91
CA LYS A 704 -35.68 13.83 3.31
C LYS A 704 -36.61 13.11 4.29
N GLU A 705 -37.91 13.09 3.98
CA GLU A 705 -38.93 12.37 4.76
C GLU A 705 -38.87 10.85 4.56
N ALA A 706 -38.50 10.37 3.36
CA ALA A 706 -38.46 8.94 3.03
C ALA A 706 -37.19 8.20 3.50
N LEU A 707 -36.06 8.90 3.70
CA LEU A 707 -34.78 8.28 4.07
C LEU A 707 -34.52 8.19 5.57
N GLY A 708 -35.32 8.84 6.42
CA GLY A 708 -35.07 8.94 7.86
C GLY A 708 -33.78 9.70 8.16
N SER A 709 -33.77 10.53 9.20
CA SER A 709 -32.52 11.14 9.66
C SER A 709 -31.56 10.03 10.12
N MET A 710 -30.34 9.99 9.57
CA MET A 710 -29.25 9.14 10.09
C MET A 710 -28.90 9.47 11.55
N PHE A 711 -29.31 10.65 12.01
CA PHE A 711 -29.04 11.17 13.34
C PHE A 711 -30.27 11.03 14.23
N MET A 712 -30.04 10.59 15.47
CA MET A 712 -31.06 10.18 16.43
C MET A 712 -31.82 11.36 17.07
N ASP A 713 -31.74 12.58 16.53
CA ASP A 713 -32.28 13.83 17.11
C ASP A 713 -31.99 13.99 18.62
N ILE A 714 -30.85 13.48 19.05
CA ILE A 714 -30.34 13.58 20.41
C ILE A 714 -28.97 14.24 20.39
N ILE A 715 -28.78 15.18 21.31
CA ILE A 715 -27.54 15.93 21.42
C ILE A 715 -26.54 15.12 22.24
N CYS A 716 -25.28 15.11 21.81
CA CYS A 716 -24.19 14.46 22.52
C CYS A 716 -23.99 15.10 23.90
N SER A 717 -24.08 14.32 24.97
CA SER A 717 -23.93 14.79 26.35
C SER A 717 -22.53 15.29 26.68
N VAL A 718 -21.53 14.93 25.86
CA VAL A 718 -20.12 15.28 26.08
C VAL A 718 -19.67 16.47 25.23
N CYS A 719 -20.06 16.54 23.96
CA CYS A 719 -19.60 17.60 23.05
C CYS A 719 -20.71 18.53 22.54
N GLY A 720 -21.98 18.25 22.85
CA GLY A 720 -23.11 19.08 22.42
C GLY A 720 -23.48 18.95 20.94
N SER A 721 -22.87 18.02 20.20
CA SER A 721 -23.15 17.76 18.78
C SER A 721 -24.51 17.09 18.58
N ASP A 722 -25.28 17.53 17.59
CA ASP A 722 -26.52 16.89 17.13
C ASP A 722 -26.27 15.67 16.22
N LYS A 723 -25.00 15.41 15.87
CA LYS A 723 -24.59 14.32 14.97
C LYS A 723 -24.38 13.00 15.70
N VAL A 724 -25.43 12.50 16.34
CA VAL A 724 -25.44 11.20 17.03
C VAL A 724 -26.13 10.17 16.16
N ILE A 725 -25.38 9.18 15.64
CA ILE A 725 -25.91 8.12 14.78
C ILE A 725 -26.24 6.87 15.60
N ARG A 726 -27.22 6.08 15.16
CA ARG A 726 -27.60 4.85 15.86
C ARG A 726 -26.56 3.74 15.65
N ALA A 727 -26.02 3.20 16.74
CA ALA A 727 -25.10 2.07 16.75
C ALA A 727 -25.66 0.99 17.72
N GLY A 728 -26.55 0.15 17.19
CA GLY A 728 -27.26 -0.85 17.98
C GLY A 728 -28.34 -0.24 18.90
N ALA A 729 -28.34 -0.62 20.19
CA ALA A 729 -29.21 -0.04 21.21
C ALA A 729 -28.73 1.35 21.68
N CYS A 730 -27.51 1.76 21.34
CA CYS A 730 -26.91 3.03 21.73
C CYS A 730 -26.84 4.01 20.54
N GLY A 731 -26.70 5.29 20.83
CA GLY A 731 -26.27 6.31 19.87
C GLY A 731 -24.78 6.61 20.01
N VAL A 732 -24.07 6.82 18.91
CA VAL A 732 -22.65 7.20 18.87
C VAL A 732 -22.50 8.57 18.21
N CYS A 733 -21.89 9.51 18.90
CA CYS A 733 -21.56 10.82 18.33
C CYS A 733 -20.45 10.67 17.29
N THR A 734 -20.68 11.10 16.06
CA THR A 734 -19.68 10.98 14.98
C THR A 734 -18.54 12.00 15.11
N GLU A 735 -18.69 13.02 15.96
CA GLU A 735 -17.65 14.05 16.16
C GLU A 735 -16.68 13.71 17.29
N CYS A 736 -17.17 13.19 18.42
CA CYS A 736 -16.31 12.87 19.57
C CYS A 736 -16.23 11.37 19.90
N GLY A 737 -16.99 10.52 19.21
CA GLY A 737 -17.00 9.07 19.41
C GLY A 737 -17.71 8.59 20.68
N THR A 738 -18.35 9.49 21.44
CA THR A 738 -19.07 9.13 22.67
C THR A 738 -20.31 8.31 22.38
N SER A 739 -20.41 7.14 23.00
CA SER A 739 -21.63 6.32 23.03
C SER A 739 -22.56 6.78 24.15
N GLN A 740 -23.85 6.96 23.85
CA GLN A 740 -24.86 7.43 24.79
C GLN A 740 -26.25 6.83 24.49
N GLY A 741 -27.12 6.78 25.50
CA GLY A 741 -28.47 6.23 25.35
C GLY A 741 -28.54 4.69 25.32
N CYS A 742 -27.56 4.00 25.91
CA CYS A 742 -27.61 2.56 26.09
C CYS A 742 -28.55 2.23 27.26
N SER A 743 -29.69 1.61 26.97
CA SER A 743 -30.54 0.93 27.96
C SER A 743 -30.81 -0.49 27.51
#